data_AF-M1CWD7-F1
#
_entry.id   AF-M1CWD7-F1
#
_cell.length_a   1.000
_cell.length_b   1.000
_cell.length_c   1.000
_cell.angle_alpha   90.00
_cell.angle_beta   90.00
_cell.angle_gamma   90.00
#
_symmetry.space_group_name_H-M   'P 1'
#
loop_
_entity.id
_entity.type
_entity.pdbx_description
1 polymer ?
#
loop_
_entity_poly.entity_id
_entity_poly.type
_entity_poly.pdbx_seq_one_letter_code
_entity_poly.pdbx_strand_id
1 'polypeptide(L)'
;MVTAATMVSSAGGLLAMLNESHPQLKLHALSNLNTFVDYFWPEISTSVPVIESLYEDEEFDQRQLAALVASKVFYHLGEHNVSLSYALGAGPLFDVSEDSDYVHTVLAKALDEYASYKIKAAESSDEATKVDPRLEAIVERMLDKCIKDGKYQQAIGMAIECRRLDKVAEAIVRSDNVDATLAYCSNVSHNFVNRREYRSEVLRLLVEVYEKSPSPNYLSMCQWLMFLDKPEDVASILEKLLRSENKDDALLAFQIAFDLVENEHQAFLLRVRDRLSSPNLQPSDTVQSLPADSDRAATEDEEASEDVPLLEESRPLGGTLTAADPKEVIYAERLGKLKGILSGENSIQLTLQFLYSHNKSDLLILKTIKQSVEMRNSVCHSATIYANAIMHAGTTVDTFLRENLDWLSRATNWAKFSATAGLGVIHSGHLQQGRSLMAPYLPQGGGGGGGSPYSEGGALYALGLIHANHGEGIKQFLRESLRSTNVEVIQHGACLGLGLAALGTADEDIYDDIKNVLYTDSAVAGEAAGIGMGLLMVGTASEKASEMLAYAHETQHEKIIRGLALGIALTVYGREEEADTLIEQMTRDQDPILRYGGMYALALAYRGTANNKAIRQLLHFAVSDVSDDVRRTAVLALGFVMYSEPEQMPRIVSLLSKSYNPHVRYGAAMAVGISCAGTGLSEAISLLEPLTSDVVDFVRQGALIAMAMVMVQISEASDSRVGAFRYFI
;
A
#
# COMPACT_ATOMS: atom_id res chain seq x y z
N MET A 1 -36.42 25.99 49.10
CA MET A 1 -37.35 27.11 49.32
C MET A 1 -37.29 27.97 48.07
N VAL A 2 -38.40 28.22 47.37
CA VAL A 2 -38.33 28.87 46.05
C VAL A 2 -38.09 30.37 46.24
N THR A 3 -36.93 30.85 45.81
CA THR A 3 -36.64 32.29 45.68
C THR A 3 -37.53 32.88 44.59
N ALA A 4 -38.05 34.08 44.83
CA ALA A 4 -39.02 34.69 43.93
C ALA A 4 -38.41 34.94 42.55
N ALA A 5 -39.08 34.44 41.51
CA ALA A 5 -38.71 34.70 40.12
C ALA A 5 -39.01 36.17 39.79
N THR A 6 -38.01 37.04 39.94
CA THR A 6 -38.04 38.38 39.34
C THR A 6 -38.03 38.21 37.83
N MET A 7 -39.18 38.46 37.19
CA MET A 7 -39.25 38.68 35.75
C MET A 7 -38.54 40.00 35.41
N VAL A 8 -37.22 39.93 35.30
CA VAL A 8 -36.38 41.00 34.76
C VAL A 8 -36.77 41.16 33.28
N SER A 9 -37.27 42.32 32.87
CA SER A 9 -37.69 42.57 31.48
C SER A 9 -36.64 43.25 30.61
N SER A 10 -35.47 43.55 31.18
CA SER A 10 -34.27 44.07 30.49
C SER A 10 -33.06 43.89 31.41
N ALA A 11 -31.90 43.55 30.86
CA ALA A 11 -30.64 43.41 31.59
C ALA A 11 -30.09 44.77 32.05
N GLY A 12 -30.55 45.90 31.51
CA GLY A 12 -30.06 47.24 31.85
C GLY A 12 -29.92 47.56 33.35
N GLY A 13 -30.78 47.00 34.22
CA GLY A 13 -30.63 47.13 35.69
C GLY A 13 -29.44 46.35 36.28
N LEU A 14 -29.13 45.18 35.72
CA LEU A 14 -27.93 44.41 36.07
C LEU A 14 -26.66 45.09 35.53
N LEU A 15 -26.73 45.66 34.32
CA LEU A 15 -25.62 46.39 33.70
C LEU A 15 -25.30 47.70 34.45
N ALA A 16 -26.31 48.39 34.99
CA ALA A 16 -26.10 49.54 35.86
C ALA A 16 -25.30 49.17 37.13
N MET A 17 -25.57 48.01 37.74
CA MET A 17 -24.84 47.53 38.93
C MET A 17 -23.39 47.09 38.65
N LEU A 18 -23.00 46.81 37.40
CA LEU A 18 -21.58 46.59 37.04
C LEU A 18 -20.74 47.87 37.15
N ASN A 19 -21.36 49.04 36.95
CA ASN A 19 -20.70 50.35 37.04
C ASN A 19 -20.56 50.86 38.49
N GLU A 20 -21.17 50.20 39.47
CA GLU A 20 -21.02 50.56 40.88
C GLU A 20 -19.71 50.02 41.48
N SER A 21 -19.15 50.76 42.44
CA SER A 21 -17.82 50.47 43.02
C SER A 21 -17.80 49.29 44.01
N HIS A 22 -18.95 48.77 44.44
CA HIS A 22 -19.02 47.69 45.43
C HIS A 22 -18.84 46.30 44.79
N PRO A 23 -17.80 45.52 45.17
CA PRO A 23 -17.52 44.22 44.54
C PRO A 23 -18.63 43.18 44.77
N GLN A 24 -19.38 43.28 45.87
CA GLN A 24 -20.54 42.41 46.13
C GLN A 24 -21.72 42.67 45.17
N LEU A 25 -21.87 43.90 44.67
CA LEU A 25 -22.89 44.22 43.66
C LEU A 25 -22.43 43.76 42.26
N LYS A 26 -21.13 43.88 41.95
CA LYS A 26 -20.53 43.28 40.75
C LYS A 26 -20.70 41.74 40.73
N LEU A 27 -20.44 41.06 41.85
CA LEU A 27 -20.72 39.61 42.02
C LEU A 27 -22.18 39.29 41.68
N HIS A 28 -23.11 39.98 42.34
CA HIS A 28 -24.55 39.73 42.17
C HIS A 28 -25.05 40.08 40.77
N ALA A 29 -24.49 41.10 40.12
CA ALA A 29 -24.75 41.39 38.72
C ALA A 29 -24.26 40.25 37.81
N LEU A 30 -22.99 39.85 37.92
CA LEU A 30 -22.39 38.80 37.09
C LEU A 30 -23.06 37.43 37.28
N SER A 31 -23.43 37.04 38.50
CA SER A 31 -24.10 35.75 38.76
C SER A 31 -25.50 35.69 38.11
N ASN A 32 -26.27 36.77 38.21
CA ASN A 32 -27.58 36.86 37.55
C ASN A 32 -27.43 36.97 36.03
N LEU A 33 -26.46 37.76 35.53
CA LEU A 33 -26.16 37.84 34.10
C LEU A 33 -25.86 36.46 33.50
N ASN A 34 -25.02 35.63 34.15
CA ASN A 34 -24.75 34.26 33.69
C ASN A 34 -26.02 33.38 33.55
N THR A 35 -27.06 33.65 34.34
CA THR A 35 -28.35 32.93 34.29
C THR A 35 -29.26 33.45 33.17
N PHE A 36 -29.02 34.67 32.68
CA PHE A 36 -29.91 35.37 31.75
C PHE A 36 -29.26 35.73 30.41
N VAL A 37 -28.00 35.33 30.13
CA VAL A 37 -27.30 35.68 28.88
C VAL A 37 -28.11 35.26 27.66
N ASP A 38 -28.64 34.04 27.66
CA ASP A 38 -29.33 33.46 26.50
C ASP A 38 -30.63 34.19 26.13
N TYR A 39 -31.18 34.99 27.05
CA TYR A 39 -32.37 35.82 26.84
C TYR A 39 -32.08 37.30 26.54
N PHE A 40 -30.98 37.85 27.07
CA PHE A 40 -30.65 39.29 26.95
C PHE A 40 -29.28 39.60 26.34
N TRP A 41 -28.64 38.65 25.65
CA TRP A 41 -27.38 38.88 24.93
C TRP A 41 -27.35 40.14 24.03
N PRO A 42 -28.46 40.61 23.38
CA PRO A 42 -28.40 41.84 22.58
C PRO A 42 -28.26 43.11 23.40
N GLU A 43 -28.70 43.12 24.67
CA GLU A 43 -28.45 44.24 25.59
C GLU A 43 -27.05 44.14 26.18
N ILE A 44 -26.65 42.94 26.61
CA ILE A 44 -25.36 42.70 27.27
C ILE A 44 -24.19 42.96 26.30
N SER A 45 -24.34 42.65 25.01
CA SER A 45 -23.31 42.91 23.98
C SER A 45 -22.87 44.38 23.93
N THR A 46 -23.80 45.33 24.14
CA THR A 46 -23.50 46.77 24.17
C THR A 46 -22.60 47.19 25.34
N SER A 47 -22.45 46.33 26.35
CA SER A 47 -21.70 46.56 27.58
C SER A 47 -20.44 45.69 27.72
N VAL A 48 -20.12 44.87 26.71
CA VAL A 48 -18.96 43.96 26.72
C VAL A 48 -17.65 44.63 27.17
N PRO A 49 -17.27 45.85 26.72
CA PRO A 49 -16.03 46.50 27.18
C PRO A 49 -15.96 46.74 28.70
N VAL A 50 -17.11 46.86 29.38
CA VAL A 50 -17.15 46.92 30.86
C VAL A 50 -16.79 45.56 31.45
N ILE A 51 -17.34 44.47 30.89
CA ILE A 51 -17.05 43.10 31.33
C ILE A 51 -15.59 42.73 31.05
N GLU A 52 -15.02 43.18 29.92
CA GLU A 52 -13.59 43.04 29.60
C GLU A 52 -12.72 43.79 30.62
N SER A 53 -13.04 45.03 30.96
CA SER A 53 -12.31 45.78 32.00
C SER A 53 -12.37 45.13 33.39
N LEU A 54 -13.45 44.38 33.70
CA LEU A 54 -13.60 43.59 34.92
C LEU A 54 -12.85 42.24 34.87
N TYR A 55 -12.42 41.80 33.69
CA TYR A 55 -11.55 40.65 33.51
C TYR A 55 -10.06 41.05 33.54
N GLU A 56 -9.70 42.23 33.03
CA GLU A 56 -8.34 42.77 33.09
C GLU A 56 -7.91 43.23 34.51
N ASP A 57 -8.87 43.51 35.40
CA ASP A 57 -8.63 44.05 36.75
C ASP A 57 -7.94 43.06 37.71
N GLU A 58 -6.60 43.02 37.64
CA GLU A 58 -5.61 43.02 38.76
C GLU A 58 -6.14 42.69 40.18
N GLU A 59 -7.07 43.48 40.71
CA GLU A 59 -7.51 43.40 42.12
C GLU A 59 -8.86 42.68 42.31
N PHE A 60 -9.58 42.34 41.23
CA PHE A 60 -10.92 41.72 41.32
C PHE A 60 -10.86 40.19 41.50
N ASP A 61 -11.37 39.69 42.63
CA ASP A 61 -11.39 38.25 42.99
C ASP A 61 -12.14 37.33 42.00
N GLN A 62 -13.00 37.87 41.14
CA GLN A 62 -13.98 37.10 40.36
C GLN A 62 -13.86 37.25 38.83
N ARG A 63 -12.66 37.56 38.31
CA ARG A 63 -12.36 37.57 36.86
C ARG A 63 -12.91 36.36 36.12
N GLN A 64 -12.82 35.17 36.72
CA GLN A 64 -13.28 33.91 36.12
C GLN A 64 -14.78 33.93 35.77
N LEU A 65 -15.60 34.62 36.57
CA LEU A 65 -17.05 34.71 36.35
C LEU A 65 -17.39 35.81 35.34
N ALA A 66 -16.63 36.92 35.33
CA ALA A 66 -16.69 37.91 34.25
C ALA A 66 -16.32 37.30 32.89
N ALA A 67 -15.24 36.50 32.86
CA ALA A 67 -14.79 35.78 31.66
C ALA A 67 -15.83 34.78 31.15
N LEU A 68 -16.50 34.03 32.04
CA LEU A 68 -17.58 33.12 31.65
C LEU A 68 -18.77 33.87 31.01
N VAL A 69 -19.17 35.02 31.57
CA VAL A 69 -20.24 35.85 31.00
C VAL A 69 -19.81 36.45 29.65
N ALA A 70 -18.60 37.01 29.55
CA ALA A 70 -18.06 37.51 28.29
C ALA A 70 -18.04 36.41 27.21
N SER A 71 -17.53 35.22 27.55
CA SER A 71 -17.47 34.07 26.64
C SER A 71 -18.84 33.67 26.09
N LYS A 72 -19.88 33.61 26.93
CA LYS A 72 -21.26 33.34 26.48
C LYS A 72 -21.81 34.44 25.57
N VAL A 73 -21.47 35.71 25.81
CA VAL A 73 -21.89 36.82 24.93
C VAL A 73 -21.18 36.75 23.58
N PHE A 74 -19.88 36.49 23.55
CA PHE A 74 -19.12 36.29 22.30
C PHE A 74 -19.59 35.06 21.50
N TYR A 75 -20.05 34.00 22.18
CA TYR A 75 -20.71 32.86 21.53
C TYR A 75 -21.99 33.28 20.79
N HIS A 76 -22.89 34.03 21.42
CA HIS A 76 -24.12 34.53 20.77
C HIS A 76 -23.86 35.60 19.69
N LEU A 77 -22.71 36.30 19.75
CA LEU A 77 -22.22 37.18 18.69
C LEU A 77 -21.57 36.42 17.50
N GLY A 78 -21.29 35.12 17.64
CA GLY A 78 -20.60 34.31 16.63
C GLY A 78 -19.07 34.40 16.63
N GLU A 79 -18.47 35.13 17.57
CA GLU A 79 -17.01 35.32 17.66
C GLU A 79 -16.35 34.21 18.47
N HIS A 80 -16.43 32.98 17.95
CA HIS A 80 -16.04 31.76 18.67
C HIS A 80 -14.57 31.72 19.12
N ASN A 81 -13.64 32.35 18.38
CA ASN A 81 -12.23 32.47 18.81
C ASN A 81 -12.08 33.32 20.08
N VAL A 82 -12.84 34.42 20.17
CA VAL A 82 -12.83 35.36 21.31
C VAL A 82 -13.53 34.70 22.50
N SER A 83 -14.66 34.04 22.25
CA SER A 83 -15.36 33.18 23.22
C SER A 83 -14.39 32.16 23.84
N LEU A 84 -13.63 31.41 23.04
CA LEU A 84 -12.63 30.45 23.52
C LEU A 84 -11.57 31.11 24.43
N SER A 85 -11.04 32.28 24.09
CA SER A 85 -10.04 32.98 24.91
C SER A 85 -10.57 33.37 26.30
N TYR A 86 -11.82 33.80 26.39
CA TYR A 86 -12.47 34.10 27.67
C TYR A 86 -12.91 32.83 28.41
N ALA A 87 -13.28 31.75 27.72
CA ALA A 87 -13.52 30.44 28.35
C ALA A 87 -12.24 29.88 29.01
N LEU A 88 -11.08 30.03 28.36
CA LEU A 88 -9.76 29.73 28.94
C LEU A 88 -9.45 30.62 30.16
N GLY A 89 -9.93 31.87 30.16
CA GLY A 89 -9.89 32.79 31.31
C GLY A 89 -10.80 32.38 32.48
N ALA A 90 -11.92 31.69 32.21
CA ALA A 90 -12.85 31.21 33.23
C ALA A 90 -12.34 30.00 34.03
N GLY A 91 -11.41 29.22 33.47
CA GLY A 91 -10.62 28.21 34.17
C GLY A 91 -11.45 27.12 34.89
N PRO A 92 -11.57 27.12 36.23
CA PRO A 92 -12.37 26.14 36.96
C PRO A 92 -13.89 26.42 36.93
N LEU A 93 -14.34 27.59 36.49
CA LEU A 93 -15.78 27.91 36.36
C LEU A 93 -16.38 27.52 35.01
N PHE A 94 -15.55 27.10 34.03
CA PHE A 94 -16.02 26.47 32.80
C PHE A 94 -16.14 24.96 33.04
N ASP A 95 -17.36 24.47 33.24
CA ASP A 95 -17.60 23.05 33.49
C ASP A 95 -17.80 22.26 32.19
N VAL A 96 -16.94 21.27 31.98
CA VAL A 96 -16.99 20.31 30.86
C VAL A 96 -18.09 19.26 31.09
N SER A 97 -18.69 19.20 32.28
CA SER A 97 -19.81 18.31 32.60
C SER A 97 -21.17 18.81 32.06
N GLU A 98 -21.34 20.13 31.84
CA GLU A 98 -22.60 20.74 31.43
C GLU A 98 -22.90 20.50 29.94
N ASP A 99 -23.84 19.59 29.65
CA ASP A 99 -24.31 19.29 28.29
C ASP A 99 -25.19 20.44 27.75
N SER A 100 -24.55 21.52 27.29
CA SER A 100 -25.18 22.70 26.67
C SER A 100 -24.57 23.02 25.29
N ASP A 101 -25.36 23.58 24.38
CA ASP A 101 -24.93 23.94 23.02
C ASP A 101 -23.71 24.88 23.01
N TYR A 102 -23.65 25.79 23.99
CA TYR A 102 -22.51 26.67 24.26
C TYR A 102 -21.24 25.86 24.61
N VAL A 103 -21.32 24.95 25.59
CA VAL A 103 -20.17 24.12 25.99
C VAL A 103 -19.74 23.19 24.86
N HIS A 104 -20.67 22.55 24.14
CA HIS A 104 -20.35 21.73 22.97
C HIS A 104 -19.63 22.53 21.87
N THR A 105 -20.09 23.74 21.54
CA THR A 105 -19.48 24.56 20.50
C THR A 105 -18.09 25.08 20.91
N VAL A 106 -17.94 25.55 22.16
CA VAL A 106 -16.65 26.03 22.67
C VAL A 106 -15.65 24.88 22.81
N LEU A 107 -16.07 23.68 23.21
CA LEU A 107 -15.21 22.49 23.25
C LEU A 107 -14.79 22.03 21.85
N ALA A 108 -15.71 21.96 20.89
CA ALA A 108 -15.37 21.63 19.50
C ALA A 108 -14.33 22.63 18.95
N LYS A 109 -14.56 23.92 19.16
CA LYS A 109 -13.64 24.99 18.75
C LYS A 109 -12.28 24.94 19.48
N ALA A 110 -12.26 24.54 20.75
CA ALA A 110 -11.03 24.32 21.51
C ALA A 110 -10.20 23.16 20.93
N LEU A 111 -10.87 22.08 20.53
CA LEU A 111 -10.25 20.91 19.90
C LEU A 111 -9.70 21.25 18.50
N ASP A 112 -10.49 21.94 17.67
CA ASP A 112 -10.05 22.43 16.35
C ASP A 112 -8.76 23.24 16.45
N GLU A 113 -8.70 24.22 17.35
CA GLU A 113 -7.52 25.05 17.51
C GLU A 113 -6.33 24.26 18.06
N TYR A 114 -6.53 23.46 19.13
CA TYR A 114 -5.49 22.61 19.72
C TYR A 114 -4.89 21.63 18.70
N ALA A 115 -5.73 20.93 17.94
CA ALA A 115 -5.31 20.05 16.86
C ALA A 115 -4.54 20.83 15.78
N SER A 116 -5.02 22.01 15.36
CA SER A 116 -4.32 22.84 14.39
C SER A 116 -2.93 23.29 14.87
N TYR A 117 -2.77 23.58 16.17
CA TYR A 117 -1.47 23.92 16.76
C TYR A 117 -0.54 22.70 16.83
N LYS A 118 -1.03 21.52 17.24
CA LYS A 118 -0.23 20.28 17.27
C LYS A 118 0.18 19.82 15.86
N ILE A 119 -0.66 19.99 14.85
CA ILE A 119 -0.32 19.72 13.45
C ILE A 119 0.79 20.65 12.97
N LYS A 120 0.67 21.96 13.22
CA LYS A 120 1.68 22.97 12.81
C LYS A 120 3.01 22.79 13.53
N ALA A 121 3.00 22.48 14.84
CA ALA A 121 4.22 22.24 15.61
C ALA A 121 5.02 21.05 15.05
N ALA A 122 4.32 19.99 14.62
CA ALA A 122 4.92 18.83 13.94
C ALA A 122 5.30 19.11 12.47
N GLU A 123 4.86 20.23 11.89
CA GLU A 123 5.26 20.67 10.55
C GLU A 123 6.50 21.57 10.56
N SER A 124 6.70 22.36 11.61
CA SER A 124 7.82 23.31 11.70
C SER A 124 9.12 22.72 12.25
N SER A 125 9.07 21.60 12.98
CA SER A 125 10.18 21.04 13.79
C SER A 125 10.66 21.95 14.94
N ASP A 126 10.43 23.28 14.86
CA ASP A 126 10.51 24.22 15.98
C ASP A 126 9.54 23.86 17.11
N GLU A 127 10.06 23.62 18.31
CA GLU A 127 9.30 23.50 19.59
C GLU A 127 8.64 24.83 20.05
N ALA A 128 8.55 25.82 19.16
CA ALA A 128 8.35 27.23 19.51
C ALA A 128 6.89 27.64 19.73
N THR A 129 5.90 26.90 19.19
CA THR A 129 4.48 27.15 19.47
C THR A 129 4.06 26.49 20.78
N LYS A 130 4.40 27.13 21.90
CA LYS A 130 3.89 26.75 23.23
C LYS A 130 2.36 26.85 23.24
N VAL A 131 1.69 25.71 23.22
CA VAL A 131 0.24 25.62 23.46
C VAL A 131 -0.06 26.14 24.86
N ASP A 132 -1.16 26.88 25.03
CA ASP A 132 -1.58 27.34 26.37
C ASP A 132 -1.89 26.12 27.25
N PRO A 133 -1.23 25.94 28.42
CA PRO A 133 -1.52 24.83 29.33
C PRO A 133 -2.99 24.82 29.82
N ARG A 134 -3.71 25.95 29.74
CA ARG A 134 -5.17 26.01 29.99
C ARG A 134 -5.96 25.25 28.92
N LEU A 135 -5.56 25.36 27.64
CA LEU A 135 -6.21 24.67 26.53
C LEU A 135 -5.95 23.17 26.61
N GLU A 136 -4.71 22.78 26.88
CA GLU A 136 -4.35 21.38 27.15
C GLU A 136 -5.13 20.80 28.34
N ALA A 137 -5.28 21.55 29.44
CA ALA A 137 -6.04 21.10 30.60
C ALA A 137 -7.55 20.95 30.34
N ILE A 138 -8.16 21.74 29.44
CA ILE A 138 -9.56 21.54 29.01
C ILE A 138 -9.68 20.28 28.16
N VAL A 139 -8.81 20.10 27.16
CA VAL A 139 -8.79 18.91 26.30
C VAL A 139 -8.57 17.63 27.12
N GLU A 140 -7.68 17.68 28.12
CA GLU A 140 -7.46 16.57 29.07
C GLU A 140 -8.72 16.22 29.87
N ARG A 141 -9.38 17.21 30.48
CA ARG A 141 -10.64 17.00 31.22
C ARG A 141 -11.75 16.42 30.34
N MET A 142 -11.79 16.82 29.06
CA MET A 142 -12.75 16.33 28.08
C MET A 142 -12.50 14.85 27.75
N LEU A 143 -11.26 14.49 27.38
CA LEU A 143 -10.85 13.10 27.13
C LEU A 143 -11.10 12.22 28.37
N ASP A 144 -10.77 12.71 29.56
CA ASP A 144 -11.04 12.04 30.83
C ASP A 144 -12.54 11.89 31.14
N LYS A 145 -13.43 12.79 30.68
CA LYS A 145 -14.90 12.63 30.73
C LYS A 145 -15.31 11.48 29.79
N CYS A 146 -14.90 11.52 28.52
CA CYS A 146 -15.24 10.49 27.54
C CYS A 146 -14.77 9.08 27.95
N ILE A 147 -13.60 8.95 28.59
CA ILE A 147 -13.09 7.68 29.12
C ILE A 147 -13.93 7.19 30.32
N LYS A 148 -14.39 8.08 31.21
CA LYS A 148 -15.27 7.73 32.36
C LYS A 148 -16.70 7.40 31.91
N ASP A 149 -17.17 8.03 30.84
CA ASP A 149 -18.47 7.78 30.20
C ASP A 149 -18.51 6.46 29.40
N GLY A 150 -17.39 5.73 29.29
CA GLY A 150 -17.28 4.51 28.48
C GLY A 150 -17.28 4.74 26.96
N LYS A 151 -17.15 5.99 26.50
CA LYS A 151 -17.24 6.39 25.08
C LYS A 151 -15.87 6.27 24.38
N TYR A 152 -15.20 5.12 24.54
CA TYR A 152 -13.80 4.92 24.14
C TYR A 152 -13.52 5.25 22.66
N GLN A 153 -14.44 4.94 21.74
CA GLN A 153 -14.31 5.28 20.31
C GLN A 153 -14.19 6.79 20.08
N GLN A 154 -15.01 7.60 20.75
CA GLN A 154 -14.96 9.07 20.65
C GLN A 154 -13.67 9.62 21.27
N ALA A 155 -13.28 9.09 22.44
CA ALA A 155 -12.01 9.46 23.08
C ALA A 155 -10.80 9.17 22.18
N ILE A 156 -10.80 8.05 21.45
CA ILE A 156 -9.72 7.67 20.52
C ILE A 156 -9.69 8.58 19.29
N GLY A 157 -10.83 8.85 18.65
CA GLY A 157 -10.89 9.79 17.51
C GLY A 157 -10.32 11.16 17.88
N MET A 158 -10.81 11.73 18.99
CA MET A 158 -10.32 13.01 19.52
C MET A 158 -8.83 12.97 19.91
N ALA A 159 -8.34 11.89 20.53
CA ALA A 159 -6.94 11.78 20.93
C ALA A 159 -5.99 11.64 19.73
N ILE A 160 -6.46 11.05 18.62
CA ILE A 160 -5.75 10.99 17.33
C ILE A 160 -5.69 12.38 16.68
N GLU A 161 -6.82 13.11 16.62
CA GLU A 161 -6.88 14.50 16.14
C GLU A 161 -5.95 15.43 16.95
N CYS A 162 -5.96 15.29 18.28
CA CYS A 162 -5.11 16.02 19.21
C CYS A 162 -3.65 15.56 19.25
N ARG A 163 -3.28 14.52 18.47
CA ARG A 163 -1.96 13.85 18.48
C ARG A 163 -1.44 13.47 19.88
N ARG A 164 -2.32 13.02 20.79
CA ARG A 164 -1.97 12.62 22.17
C ARG A 164 -2.00 11.10 22.35
N LEU A 165 -0.91 10.45 21.96
CA LEU A 165 -0.73 9.00 22.01
C LEU A 165 -0.94 8.42 23.43
N ASP A 166 -0.52 9.11 24.48
CA ASP A 166 -0.68 8.66 25.87
C ASP A 166 -2.16 8.40 26.23
N LYS A 167 -3.07 9.27 25.75
CA LYS A 167 -4.52 9.16 25.98
C LYS A 167 -5.17 8.11 25.09
N VAL A 168 -4.61 7.81 23.92
CA VAL A 168 -5.03 6.65 23.12
C VAL A 168 -4.72 5.35 23.89
N ALA A 169 -3.52 5.21 24.44
CA ALA A 169 -3.17 4.05 25.28
C ALA A 169 -4.00 3.96 26.56
N GLU A 170 -4.23 5.08 27.27
CA GLU A 170 -5.09 5.11 28.46
C GLU A 170 -6.55 4.71 28.15
N ALA A 171 -7.10 5.13 27.02
CA ALA A 171 -8.44 4.76 26.56
C ALA A 171 -8.54 3.26 26.19
N ILE A 172 -7.54 2.71 25.51
CA ILE A 172 -7.51 1.28 25.15
C ILE A 172 -7.42 0.40 26.41
N VAL A 173 -6.47 0.68 27.31
CA VAL A 173 -6.20 -0.14 28.51
C VAL A 173 -7.38 -0.14 29.49
N ARG A 174 -8.24 0.91 29.48
CA ARG A 174 -9.48 0.94 30.26
C ARG A 174 -10.71 0.35 29.55
N SER A 175 -10.63 0.05 28.26
CA SER A 175 -11.80 -0.41 27.49
C SER A 175 -12.24 -1.83 27.86
N ASP A 176 -13.55 -2.03 28.01
CA ASP A 176 -14.14 -3.34 28.32
C ASP A 176 -14.00 -4.38 27.19
N ASN A 177 -13.67 -3.92 25.98
CA ASN A 177 -13.36 -4.76 24.83
C ASN A 177 -12.15 -4.18 24.07
N VAL A 178 -10.98 -4.68 24.46
CA VAL A 178 -9.66 -4.25 23.98
C VAL A 178 -9.52 -4.48 22.47
N ASP A 179 -9.85 -5.67 21.96
CA ASP A 179 -9.68 -6.00 20.54
C ASP A 179 -10.59 -5.20 19.60
N ALA A 180 -11.87 -4.99 19.95
CA ALA A 180 -12.78 -4.18 19.14
C ALA A 180 -12.36 -2.69 19.12
N THR A 181 -11.84 -2.20 20.24
CA THR A 181 -11.32 -0.84 20.38
C THR A 181 -10.03 -0.64 19.57
N LEU A 182 -9.18 -1.66 19.50
CA LEU A 182 -7.93 -1.66 18.73
C LEU A 182 -8.18 -1.84 17.22
N ALA A 183 -9.14 -2.68 16.82
CA ALA A 183 -9.59 -2.75 15.43
C ALA A 183 -10.17 -1.42 14.94
N TYR A 184 -10.96 -0.74 15.79
CA TYR A 184 -11.44 0.63 15.52
C TYR A 184 -10.28 1.62 15.38
N CYS A 185 -9.33 1.62 16.32
CA CYS A 185 -8.15 2.51 16.27
C CYS A 185 -7.31 2.28 15.00
N SER A 186 -7.11 1.03 14.59
CA SER A 186 -6.43 0.68 13.34
C SER A 186 -7.20 1.16 12.11
N ASN A 187 -8.53 1.02 12.08
CA ASN A 187 -9.36 1.51 10.97
C ASN A 187 -9.32 3.06 10.87
N VAL A 188 -9.32 3.75 12.01
CA VAL A 188 -9.17 5.21 12.07
C VAL A 188 -7.76 5.64 11.61
N SER A 189 -6.70 4.94 12.04
CA SER A 189 -5.32 5.26 11.65
C SER A 189 -4.99 4.97 10.19
N HIS A 190 -5.74 4.11 9.51
CA HIS A 190 -5.57 3.88 8.07
C HIS A 190 -6.40 4.85 7.21
N ASN A 191 -7.63 5.18 7.60
CA ASN A 191 -8.54 5.96 6.76
C ASN A 191 -8.46 7.49 6.99
N PHE A 192 -8.10 7.95 8.19
CA PHE A 192 -8.13 9.38 8.54
C PHE A 192 -6.75 10.00 8.79
N VAL A 193 -5.71 9.20 9.06
CA VAL A 193 -4.35 9.71 9.28
C VAL A 193 -3.58 9.79 7.97
N ASN A 194 -3.69 10.95 7.32
CA ASN A 194 -3.05 11.28 6.04
C ASN A 194 -1.51 11.30 6.04
N ARG A 195 -0.84 11.19 7.21
CA ARG A 195 0.62 11.25 7.35
C ARG A 195 1.19 9.91 7.78
N ARG A 196 2.05 9.32 6.94
CA ARG A 196 2.77 8.07 7.21
C ARG A 196 3.53 8.07 8.54
N GLU A 197 4.24 9.14 8.89
CA GLU A 197 5.01 9.24 10.14
C GLU A 197 4.11 9.05 11.37
N TYR A 198 3.06 9.85 11.49
CA TYR A 198 2.12 9.79 12.61
C TYR A 198 1.31 8.48 12.62
N ARG A 199 0.98 7.93 11.43
CA ARG A 199 0.40 6.59 11.31
C ARG A 199 1.36 5.52 11.87
N SER A 200 2.66 5.60 11.58
CA SER A 200 3.67 4.71 12.15
C SER A 200 3.88 4.90 13.66
N GLU A 201 3.75 6.11 14.20
CA GLU A 201 3.77 6.34 15.66
C GLU A 201 2.56 5.70 16.36
N VAL A 202 1.36 5.88 15.82
CA VAL A 202 0.14 5.20 16.31
C VAL A 202 0.30 3.68 16.23
N LEU A 203 0.81 3.13 15.12
CA LEU A 203 1.04 1.69 14.96
C LEU A 203 2.06 1.14 15.98
N ARG A 204 3.15 1.87 16.28
CA ARG A 204 4.10 1.49 17.34
C ARG A 204 3.42 1.43 18.71
N LEU A 205 2.60 2.43 19.05
CA LEU A 205 1.83 2.45 20.29
C LEU A 205 0.87 1.24 20.39
N LEU A 206 0.19 0.89 19.30
CA LEU A 206 -0.74 -0.25 19.26
C LEU A 206 -0.02 -1.58 19.52
N VAL A 207 1.16 -1.78 18.92
CA VAL A 207 2.04 -2.94 19.19
C VAL A 207 2.47 -2.95 20.66
N GLU A 208 2.95 -1.82 21.18
CA GLU A 208 3.39 -1.67 22.57
C GLU A 208 2.29 -1.93 23.61
N VAL A 209 1.03 -1.65 23.28
CA VAL A 209 -0.13 -1.94 24.15
C VAL A 209 -0.48 -3.43 24.08
N TYR A 210 -0.35 -4.07 22.92
CA TYR A 210 -0.58 -5.51 22.77
C TYR A 210 0.49 -6.38 23.45
N GLU A 211 1.77 -5.99 23.46
CA GLU A 211 2.82 -6.72 24.20
C GLU A 211 2.54 -6.79 25.70
N LYS A 212 1.83 -5.79 26.24
CA LYS A 212 1.47 -5.66 27.65
C LYS A 212 0.12 -6.35 27.97
N SER A 213 -0.58 -6.88 26.96
CA SER A 213 -1.88 -7.55 27.09
C SER A 213 -1.74 -9.06 27.38
N PRO A 214 -2.59 -9.66 28.24
CA PRO A 214 -2.50 -11.09 28.59
C PRO A 214 -2.93 -12.05 27.47
N SER A 215 -3.63 -11.57 26.44
CA SER A 215 -4.08 -12.37 25.29
C SER A 215 -3.83 -11.62 23.98
N PRO A 216 -2.58 -11.57 23.49
CA PRO A 216 -2.25 -10.80 22.29
C PRO A 216 -2.78 -11.46 21.01
N ASN A 217 -3.48 -10.68 20.18
CA ASN A 217 -3.85 -11.11 18.83
C ASN A 217 -2.64 -10.93 17.89
N TYR A 218 -1.82 -11.99 17.81
CA TYR A 218 -0.59 -12.01 17.03
C TYR A 218 -0.81 -11.73 15.53
N LEU A 219 -2.00 -11.97 14.98
CA LEU A 219 -2.33 -11.73 13.57
C LEU A 219 -2.31 -10.23 13.25
N SER A 220 -3.08 -9.44 13.98
CA SER A 220 -3.10 -7.98 13.82
C SER A 220 -1.75 -7.34 14.20
N MET A 221 -1.08 -7.89 15.22
CA MET A 221 0.27 -7.45 15.62
C MET A 221 1.29 -7.62 14.47
N CYS A 222 1.30 -8.75 13.78
CA CYS A 222 2.19 -8.99 12.64
C CYS A 222 1.85 -8.10 11.43
N GLN A 223 0.56 -7.83 11.17
CA GLN A 223 0.15 -6.86 10.14
C GLN A 223 0.68 -5.45 10.42
N TRP A 224 0.57 -4.96 11.66
CA TRP A 224 1.11 -3.65 12.04
C TRP A 224 2.65 -3.60 12.00
N LEU A 225 3.33 -4.66 12.44
CA LEU A 225 4.80 -4.75 12.35
C LEU A 225 5.31 -4.81 10.90
N MET A 226 4.55 -5.40 9.99
CA MET A 226 4.81 -5.37 8.54
C MET A 226 4.66 -3.94 7.99
N PHE A 227 3.59 -3.21 8.35
CA PHE A 227 3.45 -1.78 7.98
C PHE A 227 4.52 -0.86 8.58
N LEU A 228 5.27 -1.34 9.59
CA LEU A 228 6.41 -0.66 10.21
C LEU A 228 7.79 -1.07 9.64
N ASP A 229 7.85 -1.99 8.66
CA ASP A 229 9.08 -2.66 8.17
C ASP A 229 9.98 -3.17 9.30
N LYS A 230 9.37 -3.83 10.30
CA LYS A 230 10.04 -4.47 11.43
C LYS A 230 10.05 -6.02 11.33
N PRO A 231 10.95 -6.62 10.53
CA PRO A 231 11.01 -8.09 10.39
C PRO A 231 11.55 -8.79 11.65
N GLU A 232 12.31 -8.11 12.50
CA GLU A 232 12.95 -8.71 13.69
C GLU A 232 11.93 -9.05 14.78
N ASP A 233 11.03 -8.11 15.08
CA ASP A 233 9.92 -8.30 16.02
C ASP A 233 9.02 -9.47 15.56
N VAL A 234 8.65 -9.53 14.27
CA VAL A 234 7.85 -10.62 13.69
C VAL A 234 8.57 -11.98 13.74
N ALA A 235 9.87 -12.03 13.41
CA ALA A 235 10.65 -13.25 13.53
C ALA A 235 10.69 -13.77 14.98
N SER A 236 10.80 -12.86 15.97
CA SER A 236 10.78 -13.23 17.39
C SER A 236 9.41 -13.76 17.85
N ILE A 237 8.31 -13.21 17.33
CA ILE A 237 6.94 -13.67 17.61
C ILE A 237 6.70 -15.06 17.01
N LEU A 238 7.09 -15.26 15.74
CA LEU A 238 7.00 -16.56 15.09
C LEU A 238 7.86 -17.61 15.80
N GLU A 239 9.08 -17.25 16.22
CA GLU A 239 9.95 -18.15 16.99
C GLU A 239 9.36 -18.50 18.38
N LYS A 240 8.76 -17.53 19.08
CA LYS A 240 8.05 -17.73 20.35
C LYS A 240 6.87 -18.70 20.20
N LEU A 241 6.06 -18.54 19.14
CA LEU A 241 4.93 -19.41 18.84
C LEU A 241 5.37 -20.83 18.43
N LEU A 242 6.37 -20.94 17.55
CA LEU A 242 6.93 -22.22 17.11
C LEU A 242 7.55 -23.04 18.25
N ARG A 243 8.17 -22.37 19.23
CA ARG A 243 8.77 -22.99 20.44
C ARG A 243 7.74 -23.38 21.51
N SER A 244 6.46 -23.00 21.37
CA SER A 244 5.40 -23.41 22.29
C SER A 244 5.07 -24.90 22.17
N GLU A 245 4.73 -25.55 23.28
CA GLU A 245 4.33 -26.96 23.31
C GLU A 245 2.91 -27.18 22.77
N ASN A 246 2.07 -26.14 22.79
CA ASN A 246 0.72 -26.19 22.24
C ASN A 246 0.76 -26.46 20.72
N LYS A 247 -0.27 -27.15 20.21
CA LYS A 247 -0.45 -27.31 18.76
C LYS A 247 -1.11 -26.09 18.14
N ASP A 248 -1.98 -25.43 18.89
CA ASP A 248 -2.79 -24.31 18.40
C ASP A 248 -1.94 -23.05 18.18
N ASP A 249 -0.96 -22.78 19.05
CA ASP A 249 0.06 -21.73 18.87
C ASP A 249 0.88 -21.93 17.57
N ALA A 250 1.19 -23.18 17.22
CA ALA A 250 1.88 -23.51 15.97
C ALA A 250 0.97 -23.41 14.73
N LEU A 251 -0.34 -23.65 14.88
CA LEU A 251 -1.32 -23.40 13.81
C LEU A 251 -1.52 -21.90 13.58
N LEU A 252 -1.57 -21.09 14.64
CA LEU A 252 -1.57 -19.63 14.57
C LEU A 252 -0.31 -19.11 13.86
N ALA A 253 0.87 -19.66 14.15
CA ALA A 253 2.11 -19.31 13.43
C ALA A 253 2.04 -19.62 11.92
N PHE A 254 1.39 -20.72 11.52
CA PHE A 254 1.17 -21.02 10.10
C PHE A 254 0.15 -20.08 9.45
N GLN A 255 -0.93 -19.71 10.15
CA GLN A 255 -1.90 -18.73 9.67
C GLN A 255 -1.23 -17.36 9.44
N ILE A 256 -0.49 -16.86 10.42
CA ILE A 256 0.31 -15.62 10.31
C ILE A 256 1.27 -15.67 9.12
N ALA A 257 1.89 -16.83 8.83
CA ALA A 257 2.77 -16.98 7.68
C ALA A 257 2.03 -16.99 6.33
N PHE A 258 0.78 -17.48 6.26
CA PHE A 258 -0.04 -17.32 5.06
C PHE A 258 -0.48 -15.86 4.88
N ASP A 259 -1.01 -15.22 5.93
CA ASP A 259 -1.38 -13.79 5.91
C ASP A 259 -0.22 -12.88 5.47
N LEU A 260 1.00 -13.12 5.98
CA LEU A 260 2.20 -12.36 5.58
C LEU A 260 2.57 -12.58 4.11
N VAL A 261 2.33 -13.78 3.56
CA VAL A 261 2.60 -14.12 2.15
C VAL A 261 1.53 -13.53 1.22
N GLU A 262 0.25 -13.50 1.62
CA GLU A 262 -0.83 -12.82 0.88
C GLU A 262 -0.62 -11.31 0.74
N ASN A 263 0.20 -10.70 1.60
CA ASN A 263 0.59 -9.28 1.50
C ASN A 263 1.78 -9.02 0.56
N GLU A 264 2.36 -10.05 -0.07
CA GLU A 264 3.38 -10.00 -1.14
C GLU A 264 4.64 -9.13 -0.90
N HIS A 265 4.91 -8.70 0.33
CA HIS A 265 6.07 -7.86 0.67
C HIS A 265 7.38 -8.68 0.69
N GLN A 266 7.89 -9.04 -0.50
CA GLN A 266 8.99 -9.99 -0.67
C GLN A 266 10.28 -9.61 0.08
N ALA A 267 10.64 -8.33 0.11
CA ALA A 267 11.78 -7.84 0.90
C ALA A 267 11.65 -8.18 2.40
N PHE A 268 10.44 -8.05 2.95
CA PHE A 268 10.13 -8.33 4.34
C PHE A 268 10.12 -9.84 4.60
N LEU A 269 9.47 -10.62 3.73
CA LEU A 269 9.39 -12.08 3.82
C LEU A 269 10.77 -12.74 3.83
N LEU A 270 11.66 -12.33 2.91
CA LEU A 270 13.04 -12.81 2.86
C LEU A 270 13.81 -12.43 4.14
N ARG A 271 13.73 -11.16 4.59
CA ARG A 271 14.34 -10.72 5.87
C ARG A 271 13.85 -11.54 7.07
N VAL A 272 12.54 -11.81 7.18
CA VAL A 272 11.98 -12.66 8.26
C VAL A 272 12.51 -14.10 8.14
N ARG A 273 12.46 -14.70 6.95
CA ARG A 273 12.92 -16.08 6.69
C ARG A 273 14.40 -16.28 7.03
N ASP A 274 15.24 -15.29 6.72
CA ASP A 274 16.68 -15.33 6.90
C ASP A 274 17.08 -14.99 8.34
N ARG A 275 16.26 -14.20 9.06
CA ARG A 275 16.37 -13.98 10.51
C ARG A 275 15.84 -15.14 11.36
N LEU A 276 14.94 -15.98 10.85
CA LEU A 276 14.42 -17.15 11.57
C LEU A 276 15.52 -18.19 11.80
N SER A 277 16.00 -18.24 13.04
CA SER A 277 17.05 -19.11 13.59
C SER A 277 17.05 -20.52 12.98
N SER A 278 18.16 -20.89 12.33
CA SER A 278 18.44 -22.31 12.05
C SER A 278 18.55 -23.08 13.37
N PRO A 279 17.99 -24.30 13.50
CA PRO A 279 18.07 -25.07 14.74
C PRO A 279 19.54 -25.33 15.11
N ASN A 280 19.84 -25.27 16.41
CA ASN A 280 21.20 -25.14 16.93
C ASN A 280 21.92 -26.50 17.03
N LEU A 281 21.99 -27.21 15.90
CA LEU A 281 22.74 -28.46 15.72
C LEU A 281 24.26 -28.17 15.82
N GLN A 282 24.76 -27.96 17.04
CA GLN A 282 26.17 -27.68 17.28
C GLN A 282 27.06 -28.90 16.96
N PRO A 283 28.06 -28.76 16.08
CA PRO A 283 29.19 -29.69 16.03
C PRO A 283 30.19 -29.29 17.12
N SER A 284 30.18 -29.98 18.26
CA SER A 284 31.04 -29.67 19.40
C SER A 284 32.40 -30.39 19.33
N ASP A 285 33.33 -29.80 18.57
CA ASP A 285 34.73 -30.24 18.51
C ASP A 285 35.40 -30.21 19.91
N THR A 286 35.58 -31.39 20.52
CA THR A 286 36.49 -31.61 21.66
C THR A 286 37.05 -33.04 21.69
N VAL A 287 37.93 -33.38 20.75
CA VAL A 287 38.80 -34.57 20.86
C VAL A 287 40.22 -34.13 21.17
N GLN A 288 40.79 -34.69 22.23
CA GLN A 288 42.14 -34.37 22.69
C GLN A 288 43.22 -35.00 21.82
N SER A 289 44.40 -34.38 21.85
CA SER A 289 45.54 -34.63 20.97
C SER A 289 46.22 -36.00 21.14
N LEU A 290 46.82 -36.47 20.03
CA LEU A 290 47.90 -37.48 19.89
C LEU A 290 47.48 -38.98 19.91
N PRO A 291 48.18 -39.84 19.14
CA PRO A 291 48.86 -39.58 17.86
C PRO A 291 48.45 -40.57 16.74
N ALA A 292 48.82 -40.24 15.50
CA ALA A 292 48.63 -41.15 14.37
C ALA A 292 49.61 -42.32 14.41
N ASP A 293 49.21 -43.43 13.81
CA ASP A 293 50.14 -44.44 13.26
C ASP A 293 49.71 -44.77 11.84
N SER A 294 50.68 -45.05 10.97
CA SER A 294 50.49 -45.19 9.52
C SER A 294 50.48 -46.65 9.08
N ASP A 295 49.71 -47.02 8.04
CA ASP A 295 50.31 -47.48 6.79
C ASP A 295 49.33 -47.64 5.60
N ARG A 296 49.91 -47.71 4.39
CA ARG A 296 49.44 -48.30 3.13
C ARG A 296 48.41 -47.57 2.25
N ALA A 297 48.71 -47.66 0.95
CA ALA A 297 47.99 -47.11 -0.20
C ALA A 297 47.81 -48.22 -1.27
N ALA A 298 47.57 -47.81 -2.52
CA ALA A 298 47.46 -48.62 -3.76
C ALA A 298 46.10 -49.30 -3.99
N THR A 299 45.56 -49.43 -5.22
CA THR A 299 45.88 -48.84 -6.56
C THR A 299 44.75 -49.24 -7.54
N GLU A 300 44.41 -48.37 -8.51
CA GLU A 300 43.93 -48.71 -9.87
C GLU A 300 42.63 -49.59 -9.95
N ASP A 301 42.11 -50.02 -11.10
CA ASP A 301 41.39 -49.25 -12.15
C ASP A 301 40.15 -50.13 -12.57
N GLU A 302 39.25 -49.90 -13.56
CA GLU A 302 39.32 -49.26 -14.89
C GLU A 302 37.93 -48.70 -15.34
N GLU A 303 37.35 -49.10 -16.47
CA GLU A 303 36.22 -48.41 -17.15
C GLU A 303 34.81 -49.08 -17.11
N ALA A 304 33.77 -48.22 -17.21
CA ALA A 304 32.50 -48.34 -17.95
C ALA A 304 31.65 -49.64 -18.03
N SER A 305 30.35 -49.52 -17.64
CA SER A 305 29.21 -49.58 -18.59
C SER A 305 27.88 -49.10 -17.97
N GLU A 306 26.87 -48.84 -18.81
CA GLU A 306 25.50 -48.52 -18.41
C GLU A 306 24.74 -49.80 -18.01
N ASP A 307 23.97 -49.81 -16.91
CA ASP A 307 22.52 -50.15 -16.94
C ASP A 307 21.78 -49.96 -15.59
N VAL A 308 20.44 -50.03 -15.64
CA VAL A 308 19.46 -49.67 -14.59
C VAL A 308 19.38 -50.61 -13.37
N PRO A 309 19.30 -50.05 -12.14
CA PRO A 309 18.51 -50.59 -11.02
C PRO A 309 17.33 -49.63 -10.71
N LEU A 310 16.05 -50.01 -10.83
CA LEU A 310 15.26 -50.98 -10.05
C LEU A 310 15.25 -50.72 -8.53
N LEU A 311 14.05 -50.70 -7.97
CA LEU A 311 13.75 -50.44 -6.56
C LEU A 311 14.26 -51.58 -5.66
N GLU A 312 15.13 -51.28 -4.70
CA GLU A 312 15.41 -52.17 -3.56
C GLU A 312 15.31 -51.42 -2.21
N GLU A 313 15.01 -52.18 -1.16
CA GLU A 313 14.55 -51.67 0.12
C GLU A 313 15.70 -51.18 1.02
N SER A 314 15.54 -49.99 1.60
CA SER A 314 16.53 -49.41 2.52
C SER A 314 16.65 -50.21 3.83
N ARG A 315 17.67 -51.05 3.93
CA ARG A 315 18.02 -51.73 5.20
C ARG A 315 18.41 -50.71 6.28
N PRO A 316 18.01 -50.91 7.55
CA PRO A 316 18.28 -49.94 8.61
C PRO A 316 19.75 -49.99 9.05
N LEU A 317 20.48 -48.90 8.80
CA LEU A 317 21.79 -48.66 9.41
C LEU A 317 21.61 -48.25 10.88
N GLY A 318 21.68 -49.23 11.77
CA GLY A 318 21.61 -49.03 13.22
C GLY A 318 22.85 -48.36 13.80
N GLY A 319 22.98 -47.04 13.60
CA GLY A 319 23.87 -46.17 14.38
C GLY A 319 23.09 -45.50 15.51
N THR A 320 23.59 -45.55 16.74
CA THR A 320 22.84 -45.11 17.92
C THR A 320 22.72 -43.58 17.97
N LEU A 321 21.56 -43.06 17.58
CA LEU A 321 21.20 -41.65 17.76
C LEU A 321 21.11 -41.32 19.26
N THR A 322 22.16 -40.70 19.82
CA THR A 322 22.06 -39.98 21.09
C THR A 322 21.10 -38.81 20.89
N ALA A 323 20.05 -38.74 21.70
CA ALA A 323 18.88 -37.90 21.41
C ALA A 323 19.23 -36.41 21.29
N ALA A 324 18.97 -35.83 20.11
CA ALA A 324 18.61 -34.42 20.02
C ALA A 324 17.32 -34.18 20.81
N ASP A 325 17.18 -33.00 21.41
CA ASP A 325 16.03 -32.72 22.28
C ASP A 325 14.72 -32.85 21.47
N PRO A 326 13.69 -33.59 21.94
CA PRO A 326 12.46 -33.80 21.18
C PRO A 326 11.77 -32.50 20.75
N LYS A 327 11.96 -31.44 21.54
CA LYS A 327 11.46 -30.09 21.26
C LYS A 327 12.16 -29.45 20.06
N GLU A 328 13.46 -29.65 19.89
CA GLU A 328 14.22 -29.11 18.75
C GLU A 328 13.91 -29.88 17.45
N VAL A 329 13.66 -31.20 17.52
CA VAL A 329 13.25 -31.98 16.35
C VAL A 329 11.85 -31.55 15.86
N ILE A 330 10.89 -31.37 16.78
CA ILE A 330 9.55 -30.86 16.46
C ILE A 330 9.63 -29.41 15.96
N TYR A 331 10.47 -28.57 16.57
CA TYR A 331 10.72 -27.20 16.10
C TYR A 331 11.30 -27.19 14.69
N ALA A 332 12.28 -28.04 14.37
CA ALA A 332 12.88 -28.13 13.05
C ALA A 332 11.87 -28.59 11.97
N GLU A 333 10.98 -29.54 12.27
CA GLU A 333 9.92 -29.95 11.35
C GLU A 333 8.90 -28.83 11.11
N ARG A 334 8.47 -28.14 12.19
CA ARG A 334 7.58 -26.98 12.10
C ARG A 334 8.24 -25.82 11.34
N LEU A 335 9.52 -25.55 11.58
CA LEU A 335 10.30 -24.50 10.93
C LEU A 335 10.50 -24.79 9.44
N GLY A 336 10.76 -26.05 9.06
CA GLY A 336 10.82 -26.46 7.65
C GLY A 336 9.50 -26.19 6.91
N LYS A 337 8.37 -26.53 7.54
CA LYS A 337 7.04 -26.20 7.01
C LYS A 337 6.81 -24.69 6.95
N LEU A 338 7.19 -23.93 7.99
CA LEU A 338 7.06 -22.48 8.02
C LEU A 338 7.90 -21.82 6.90
N LYS A 339 9.15 -22.25 6.70
CA LYS A 339 10.01 -21.71 5.63
C LYS A 339 9.49 -22.06 4.23
N GLY A 340 8.84 -23.21 4.04
CA GLY A 340 8.13 -23.55 2.79
C GLY A 340 6.79 -22.81 2.57
N ILE A 341 6.21 -22.22 3.63
CA ILE A 341 5.07 -21.29 3.50
C ILE A 341 5.59 -19.90 3.18
N LEU A 342 6.56 -19.39 3.96
CA LEU A 342 7.21 -18.09 3.77
C LEU A 342 8.01 -17.98 2.45
N SER A 343 8.37 -19.10 1.82
CA SER A 343 8.92 -19.12 0.45
C SER A 343 7.86 -18.97 -0.64
N GLY A 344 6.57 -18.88 -0.30
CA GLY A 344 5.44 -18.78 -1.24
C GLY A 344 5.12 -20.08 -1.99
N GLU A 345 6.09 -20.99 -2.14
CA GLU A 345 6.01 -22.22 -2.96
C GLU A 345 4.76 -23.07 -2.66
N ASN A 346 4.44 -23.28 -1.38
CA ASN A 346 3.25 -24.03 -0.98
C ASN A 346 1.93 -23.34 -1.40
N SER A 347 1.85 -22.01 -1.27
CA SER A 347 0.65 -21.24 -1.66
C SER A 347 0.46 -21.25 -3.18
N ILE A 348 1.56 -21.08 -3.92
CA ILE A 348 1.60 -21.18 -5.37
C ILE A 348 1.17 -22.58 -5.83
N GLN A 349 1.69 -23.65 -5.24
CA GLN A 349 1.33 -25.02 -5.61
C GLN A 349 -0.15 -25.33 -5.36
N LEU A 350 -0.72 -24.86 -4.25
CA LEU A 350 -2.15 -25.01 -3.95
C LEU A 350 -3.02 -24.21 -4.95
N THR A 351 -2.62 -23.00 -5.27
CA THR A 351 -3.29 -22.13 -6.27
C THR A 351 -3.25 -22.76 -7.66
N LEU A 352 -2.10 -23.27 -8.07
CA LEU A 352 -1.88 -23.99 -9.32
C LEU A 352 -2.77 -25.24 -9.41
N GLN A 353 -2.85 -26.04 -8.34
CA GLN A 353 -3.71 -27.22 -8.27
C GLN A 353 -5.20 -26.84 -8.36
N PHE A 354 -5.62 -25.75 -7.71
CA PHE A 354 -6.97 -25.22 -7.80
C PHE A 354 -7.30 -24.77 -9.24
N LEU A 355 -6.46 -23.95 -9.87
CA LEU A 355 -6.65 -23.45 -11.23
C LEU A 355 -6.66 -24.56 -12.28
N TYR A 356 -5.80 -25.58 -12.14
CA TYR A 356 -5.80 -26.75 -13.01
C TYR A 356 -7.07 -27.61 -12.85
N SER A 357 -7.50 -27.88 -11.61
CA SER A 357 -8.65 -28.76 -11.34
C SER A 357 -10.02 -28.12 -11.56
N HIS A 358 -10.12 -26.79 -11.44
CA HIS A 358 -11.36 -26.03 -11.60
C HIS A 358 -11.39 -25.13 -12.84
N ASN A 359 -10.57 -25.40 -13.85
CA ASN A 359 -10.62 -24.68 -15.12
C ASN A 359 -12.00 -24.82 -15.80
N LYS A 360 -12.62 -23.68 -16.12
CA LYS A 360 -13.92 -23.54 -16.83
C LYS A 360 -13.81 -22.69 -18.11
N SER A 361 -12.59 -22.52 -18.64
CA SER A 361 -12.32 -21.82 -19.91
C SER A 361 -13.04 -22.47 -21.10
N ASP A 362 -13.76 -21.70 -21.90
CA ASP A 362 -14.33 -22.21 -23.16
C ASP A 362 -13.38 -21.99 -24.35
N LEU A 363 -12.86 -23.10 -24.87
CA LEU A 363 -11.99 -23.13 -26.06
C LEU A 363 -12.73 -22.77 -27.36
N LEU A 364 -14.07 -22.81 -27.40
CA LEU A 364 -14.85 -22.39 -28.57
C LEU A 364 -14.72 -20.88 -28.80
N ILE A 365 -14.69 -20.07 -27.74
CA ILE A 365 -14.50 -18.61 -27.83
C ILE A 365 -13.16 -18.31 -28.53
N LEU A 366 -12.07 -18.94 -28.09
CA LEU A 366 -10.74 -18.80 -28.71
C LEU A 366 -10.72 -19.29 -30.17
N LYS A 367 -11.47 -20.36 -30.50
CA LYS A 367 -11.59 -20.86 -31.88
C LYS A 367 -12.39 -19.89 -32.76
N THR A 368 -13.42 -19.22 -32.25
CA THR A 368 -14.15 -18.14 -32.95
C THR A 368 -13.27 -16.91 -33.17
N ILE A 369 -12.55 -16.44 -32.14
CA ILE A 369 -11.60 -15.31 -32.27
C ILE A 369 -10.51 -15.63 -33.30
N LYS A 370 -9.97 -16.85 -33.31
CA LYS A 370 -8.98 -17.27 -34.32
C LYS A 370 -9.57 -17.30 -35.75
N GLN A 371 -10.87 -17.52 -35.91
CA GLN A 371 -11.54 -17.54 -37.22
C GLN A 371 -11.88 -16.13 -37.74
N SER A 372 -12.20 -15.17 -36.86
CA SER A 372 -12.47 -13.78 -37.24
C SER A 372 -11.21 -12.95 -37.50
N VAL A 373 -10.07 -13.33 -36.91
CA VAL A 373 -8.79 -12.63 -37.09
C VAL A 373 -8.15 -12.90 -38.45
N GLU A 374 -7.95 -11.85 -39.25
CA GLU A 374 -7.17 -11.92 -40.49
C GLU A 374 -5.71 -12.33 -40.22
N MET A 375 -5.28 -13.43 -40.86
CA MET A 375 -3.95 -14.04 -40.66
C MET A 375 -2.75 -13.16 -41.06
N ARG A 376 -2.96 -11.95 -41.57
CA ARG A 376 -1.91 -10.98 -41.93
C ARG A 376 -1.68 -9.89 -40.88
N ASN A 377 -2.59 -9.71 -39.94
CA ASN A 377 -2.48 -8.66 -38.92
C ASN A 377 -1.75 -9.17 -37.67
N SER A 378 -0.50 -8.74 -37.48
CA SER A 378 0.35 -9.09 -36.33
C SER A 378 -0.20 -8.59 -34.99
N VAL A 379 -0.95 -7.48 -35.00
CA VAL A 379 -1.60 -6.94 -33.79
C VAL A 379 -2.71 -7.89 -33.34
N CYS A 380 -3.58 -8.30 -34.25
CA CYS A 380 -4.66 -9.26 -33.96
C CYS A 380 -4.12 -10.64 -33.56
N HIS A 381 -3.05 -11.12 -34.21
CA HIS A 381 -2.37 -12.35 -33.81
C HIS A 381 -1.86 -12.28 -32.35
N SER A 382 -1.21 -11.17 -31.99
CA SER A 382 -0.73 -10.94 -30.62
C SER A 382 -1.88 -10.80 -29.62
N ALA A 383 -2.98 -10.14 -30.00
CA ALA A 383 -4.18 -10.01 -29.17
C ALA A 383 -4.83 -11.36 -28.85
N THR A 384 -4.96 -12.27 -29.83
CA THR A 384 -5.46 -13.63 -29.60
C THR A 384 -4.54 -14.43 -28.66
N ILE A 385 -3.22 -14.25 -28.77
CA ILE A 385 -2.25 -14.86 -27.85
C ILE A 385 -2.40 -14.31 -26.43
N TYR A 386 -2.52 -12.98 -26.26
CA TYR A 386 -2.72 -12.38 -24.93
C TYR A 386 -4.08 -12.78 -24.32
N ALA A 387 -5.15 -12.85 -25.11
CA ALA A 387 -6.44 -13.35 -24.66
C ALA A 387 -6.34 -14.80 -24.16
N ASN A 388 -5.71 -15.69 -24.94
CA ASN A 388 -5.44 -17.06 -24.51
C ASN A 388 -4.57 -17.12 -23.24
N ALA A 389 -3.50 -16.33 -23.16
CA ALA A 389 -2.58 -16.31 -22.03
C ALA A 389 -3.26 -15.84 -20.73
N ILE A 390 -4.14 -14.83 -20.80
CA ILE A 390 -4.92 -14.33 -19.66
C ILE A 390 -6.04 -15.31 -19.27
N MET A 391 -6.76 -15.87 -20.25
CA MET A 391 -7.82 -16.87 -20.00
C MET A 391 -7.30 -18.17 -19.37
N HIS A 392 -6.03 -18.51 -19.61
CA HIS A 392 -5.39 -19.74 -19.12
C HIS A 392 -4.27 -19.48 -18.10
N ALA A 393 -4.16 -18.26 -17.55
CA ALA A 393 -3.13 -17.89 -16.58
C ALA A 393 -3.10 -18.85 -15.37
N GLY A 394 -1.93 -19.41 -15.08
CA GLY A 394 -1.76 -20.40 -14.00
C GLY A 394 -2.55 -21.71 -14.15
N THR A 395 -3.19 -21.98 -15.29
CA THR A 395 -3.93 -23.25 -15.51
C THR A 395 -3.03 -24.36 -16.05
N THR A 396 -1.84 -24.05 -16.59
CA THR A 396 -0.94 -24.94 -17.35
C THR A 396 -1.52 -25.58 -18.62
N VAL A 397 -2.76 -25.25 -19.00
CA VAL A 397 -3.43 -25.82 -20.18
C VAL A 397 -3.00 -25.06 -21.45
N ASP A 398 -2.00 -25.60 -22.14
CA ASP A 398 -1.45 -25.04 -23.40
C ASP A 398 -2.04 -25.70 -24.68
N THR A 399 -3.15 -26.43 -24.56
CA THR A 399 -3.79 -27.19 -25.65
C THR A 399 -4.07 -26.34 -26.89
N PHE A 400 -4.54 -25.10 -26.70
CA PHE A 400 -4.75 -24.17 -27.81
C PHE A 400 -3.46 -23.84 -28.58
N LEU A 401 -2.30 -23.77 -27.91
CA LEU A 401 -1.03 -23.53 -28.58
C LEU A 401 -0.54 -24.78 -29.32
N ARG A 402 -0.68 -25.97 -28.69
CA ARG A 402 -0.31 -27.27 -29.30
C ARG A 402 -1.16 -27.61 -30.53
N GLU A 403 -2.46 -27.34 -30.51
CA GLU A 403 -3.35 -27.50 -31.68
C GLU A 403 -2.99 -26.55 -32.85
N ASN A 404 -2.27 -25.46 -32.60
CA ASN A 404 -2.15 -24.34 -33.54
C ASN A 404 -0.70 -23.92 -33.84
N LEU A 405 0.27 -24.82 -33.70
CA LEU A 405 1.70 -24.57 -33.98
C LEU A 405 1.96 -24.02 -35.40
N ASP A 406 1.23 -24.49 -36.41
CA ASP A 406 1.30 -23.99 -37.80
C ASP A 406 0.82 -22.55 -38.00
N TRP A 407 0.06 -22.02 -37.04
CA TRP A 407 -0.39 -20.62 -36.99
C TRP A 407 0.57 -19.77 -36.15
N LEU A 408 1.09 -20.33 -35.04
CA LEU A 408 2.10 -19.70 -34.18
C LEU A 408 3.44 -19.47 -34.90
N SER A 409 3.90 -20.45 -35.67
CA SER A 409 5.20 -20.41 -36.38
C SER A 409 5.31 -19.28 -37.41
N ARG A 410 4.16 -18.79 -37.90
CA ARG A 410 4.00 -17.69 -38.88
C ARG A 410 4.08 -16.30 -38.25
N ALA A 411 4.07 -16.19 -36.92
CA ALA A 411 4.39 -14.94 -36.23
C ALA A 411 5.77 -14.41 -36.65
N THR A 412 6.00 -13.10 -36.57
CA THR A 412 7.29 -12.48 -36.91
C THR A 412 7.74 -11.50 -35.83
N ASN A 413 9.06 -11.40 -35.64
CA ASN A 413 9.73 -10.48 -34.72
C ASN A 413 9.07 -10.46 -33.33
N TRP A 414 8.60 -9.30 -32.86
CA TRP A 414 7.94 -9.13 -31.57
C TRP A 414 6.71 -10.02 -31.37
N ALA A 415 5.99 -10.42 -32.41
CA ALA A 415 4.88 -11.38 -32.25
C ALA A 415 5.38 -12.78 -31.83
N LYS A 416 6.61 -13.18 -32.20
CA LYS A 416 7.26 -14.40 -31.66
C LYS A 416 7.69 -14.21 -30.21
N PHE A 417 8.20 -13.02 -29.85
CA PHE A 417 8.53 -12.70 -28.46
C PHE A 417 7.29 -12.80 -27.57
N SER A 418 6.18 -12.18 -27.97
CA SER A 418 4.89 -12.26 -27.25
C SER A 418 4.31 -13.67 -27.22
N ALA A 419 4.49 -14.47 -28.29
CA ALA A 419 4.07 -15.87 -28.31
C ALA A 419 4.79 -16.71 -27.23
N THR A 420 6.11 -16.61 -27.16
CA THR A 420 6.90 -17.36 -26.17
C THR A 420 6.71 -16.79 -24.75
N ALA A 421 6.58 -15.46 -24.60
CA ALA A 421 6.26 -14.81 -23.33
C ALA A 421 4.89 -15.26 -22.77
N GLY A 422 3.87 -15.37 -23.63
CA GLY A 422 2.53 -15.81 -23.23
C GLY A 422 2.48 -17.24 -22.67
N LEU A 423 3.42 -18.10 -23.08
CA LEU A 423 3.56 -19.45 -22.50
C LEU A 423 3.96 -19.39 -21.01
N GLY A 424 4.77 -18.39 -20.61
CA GLY A 424 5.12 -18.14 -19.22
C GLY A 424 3.94 -17.74 -18.33
N VAL A 425 2.95 -17.05 -18.88
CA VAL A 425 1.71 -16.70 -18.15
C VAL A 425 0.82 -17.93 -17.91
N ILE A 426 0.70 -18.80 -18.93
CA ILE A 426 -0.09 -20.05 -18.84
C ILE A 426 0.51 -21.01 -17.81
N HIS A 427 1.83 -21.09 -17.74
CA HIS A 427 2.57 -21.91 -16.77
C HIS A 427 3.04 -21.14 -15.53
N SER A 428 2.45 -19.97 -15.24
CA SER A 428 2.78 -19.15 -14.07
C SER A 428 2.70 -19.97 -12.78
N GLY A 429 3.71 -19.86 -11.92
CA GLY A 429 3.80 -20.61 -10.67
C GLY A 429 4.29 -22.05 -10.78
N HIS A 430 4.58 -22.59 -11.98
CA HIS A 430 5.02 -23.99 -12.13
C HIS A 430 6.54 -24.19 -11.89
N LEU A 431 7.00 -23.78 -10.70
CA LEU A 431 8.41 -23.53 -10.36
C LEU A 431 9.37 -24.69 -10.67
N GLN A 432 8.97 -25.95 -10.43
CA GLN A 432 9.86 -27.11 -10.59
C GLN A 432 10.06 -27.54 -12.05
N GLN A 433 9.09 -27.27 -12.94
CA GLN A 433 9.12 -27.74 -14.33
C GLN A 433 9.16 -26.60 -15.36
N GLY A 434 9.03 -25.33 -14.94
CA GLY A 434 9.14 -24.17 -15.83
C GLY A 434 10.41 -24.21 -16.70
N ARG A 435 11.56 -24.58 -16.12
CA ARG A 435 12.83 -24.72 -16.86
C ARG A 435 12.81 -25.85 -17.90
N SER A 436 12.19 -27.00 -17.63
CA SER A 436 12.13 -28.12 -18.58
C SER A 436 11.08 -27.92 -19.67
N LEU A 437 9.97 -27.26 -19.37
CA LEU A 437 8.97 -26.83 -20.36
C LEU A 437 9.52 -25.78 -21.33
N MET A 438 10.33 -24.83 -20.83
CA MET A 438 10.93 -23.77 -21.64
C MET A 438 12.24 -24.18 -22.34
N ALA A 439 12.86 -25.30 -21.99
CA ALA A 439 14.13 -25.79 -22.56
C ALA A 439 14.20 -25.88 -24.11
N PRO A 440 13.10 -26.14 -24.85
CA PRO A 440 13.11 -26.09 -26.32
C PRO A 440 13.18 -24.67 -26.92
N TYR A 441 12.95 -23.63 -26.10
CA TYR A 441 12.90 -22.22 -26.50
C TYR A 441 14.00 -21.36 -25.87
N LEU A 442 14.68 -21.86 -24.84
CA LEU A 442 15.84 -21.20 -24.22
C LEU A 442 17.06 -21.23 -25.14
N PRO A 443 17.95 -20.21 -25.08
CA PRO A 443 19.18 -20.20 -25.86
C PRO A 443 20.08 -21.37 -25.45
N GLN A 444 20.31 -22.32 -26.35
CA GLN A 444 21.20 -23.46 -26.13
C GLN A 444 22.63 -23.06 -26.52
N GLY A 445 23.59 -23.26 -25.61
CA GLY A 445 25.00 -22.84 -25.75
C GLY A 445 25.83 -23.55 -26.85
N GLY A 446 25.18 -24.22 -27.81
CA GLY A 446 25.79 -24.81 -28.99
C GLY A 446 25.08 -24.31 -30.25
N GLY A 447 25.83 -23.70 -31.18
CA GLY A 447 25.30 -22.98 -32.35
C GLY A 447 24.69 -23.84 -33.47
N GLY A 448 23.72 -24.71 -33.14
CA GLY A 448 23.06 -25.61 -34.08
C GLY A 448 21.58 -25.91 -33.80
N GLY A 449 20.98 -25.38 -32.72
CA GLY A 449 19.58 -25.66 -32.34
C GLY A 449 18.74 -24.46 -31.89
N GLY A 450 19.31 -23.25 -31.87
CA GLY A 450 18.65 -22.03 -31.38
C GLY A 450 17.43 -21.61 -32.20
N GLY A 451 16.50 -20.95 -31.53
CA GLY A 451 15.31 -20.36 -32.17
C GLY A 451 15.64 -19.06 -32.90
N SER A 452 14.60 -18.34 -33.37
CA SER A 452 14.79 -16.92 -33.66
C SER A 452 15.07 -16.16 -32.35
N PRO A 453 15.96 -15.16 -32.29
CA PRO A 453 16.36 -14.50 -31.03
C PRO A 453 15.20 -13.82 -30.28
N TYR A 454 14.11 -13.46 -30.97
CA TYR A 454 12.86 -13.02 -30.36
C TYR A 454 12.18 -14.10 -29.51
N SER A 455 12.27 -15.38 -29.90
CA SER A 455 11.77 -16.50 -29.09
C SER A 455 12.68 -16.78 -27.91
N GLU A 456 14.01 -16.65 -28.06
CA GLU A 456 14.97 -16.91 -27.00
C GLU A 456 14.88 -15.83 -25.91
N GLY A 457 14.83 -14.55 -26.29
CA GLY A 457 14.50 -13.46 -25.36
C GLY A 457 13.11 -13.61 -24.75
N GLY A 458 12.11 -14.01 -25.54
CA GLY A 458 10.76 -14.30 -25.05
C GLY A 458 10.71 -15.45 -24.05
N ALA A 459 11.62 -16.43 -24.16
CA ALA A 459 11.74 -17.55 -23.23
C ALA A 459 12.39 -17.14 -21.90
N LEU A 460 13.38 -16.25 -21.91
CA LEU A 460 13.96 -15.69 -20.69
C LEU A 460 12.95 -14.80 -19.94
N TYR A 461 12.15 -14.01 -20.68
CA TYR A 461 11.07 -13.22 -20.08
C TYR A 461 9.94 -14.13 -19.53
N ALA A 462 9.53 -15.16 -20.27
CA ALA A 462 8.59 -16.18 -19.79
C ALA A 462 9.07 -16.88 -18.51
N LEU A 463 10.37 -17.19 -18.41
CA LEU A 463 10.94 -17.81 -17.22
C LEU A 463 10.87 -16.87 -16.00
N GLY A 464 11.10 -15.57 -16.19
CA GLY A 464 10.87 -14.56 -15.15
C GLY A 464 9.41 -14.36 -14.77
N LEU A 465 8.47 -14.51 -15.71
CA LEU A 465 7.03 -14.51 -15.42
C LEU A 465 6.59 -15.74 -14.61
N ILE A 466 7.13 -16.93 -14.89
CA ILE A 466 6.85 -18.15 -14.12
C ILE A 466 7.37 -18.03 -12.68
N HIS A 467 8.52 -17.38 -12.50
CA HIS A 467 9.22 -17.21 -11.23
C HIS A 467 9.11 -15.79 -10.63
N ALA A 468 8.03 -15.06 -10.93
CA ALA A 468 7.79 -13.74 -10.37
C ALA A 468 7.82 -13.79 -8.82
N ASN A 469 8.54 -12.85 -8.21
CA ASN A 469 8.86 -12.77 -6.77
C ASN A 469 9.74 -13.94 -6.22
N HIS A 470 9.69 -15.12 -6.85
CA HIS A 470 10.19 -16.40 -6.33
C HIS A 470 11.40 -16.94 -7.13
N GLY A 471 12.33 -16.05 -7.47
CA GLY A 471 13.40 -16.33 -8.44
C GLY A 471 14.67 -16.99 -7.92
N GLU A 472 14.79 -17.39 -6.66
CA GLU A 472 16.08 -17.76 -6.05
C GLU A 472 16.85 -18.84 -6.83
N GLY A 473 16.19 -19.92 -7.26
CA GLY A 473 16.81 -20.98 -8.09
C GLY A 473 17.10 -20.61 -9.56
N ILE A 474 16.70 -19.41 -10.00
CA ILE A 474 16.71 -18.98 -11.41
C ILE A 474 17.50 -17.67 -11.63
N LYS A 475 17.60 -16.79 -10.62
CA LYS A 475 18.38 -15.54 -10.65
C LYS A 475 19.77 -15.73 -11.26
N GLN A 476 20.52 -16.74 -10.80
CA GLN A 476 21.85 -17.05 -11.33
C GLN A 476 21.82 -17.42 -12.82
N PHE A 477 20.89 -18.29 -13.26
CA PHE A 477 20.79 -18.69 -14.67
C PHE A 477 20.43 -17.52 -15.59
N LEU A 478 19.55 -16.61 -15.14
CA LEU A 478 19.23 -15.38 -15.89
C LEU A 478 20.43 -14.42 -15.93
N ARG A 479 21.18 -14.30 -14.83
CA ARG A 479 22.41 -13.50 -14.72
C ARG A 479 23.52 -14.02 -15.65
N GLU A 480 23.71 -15.33 -15.71
CA GLU A 480 24.61 -15.99 -16.66
C GLU A 480 24.17 -15.82 -18.12
N SER A 481 22.86 -15.92 -18.39
CA SER A 481 22.28 -15.69 -19.73
C SER A 481 22.45 -14.24 -20.19
N LEU A 482 22.33 -13.27 -19.28
CA LEU A 482 22.55 -11.85 -19.55
C LEU A 482 24.03 -11.55 -19.86
N ARG A 483 24.95 -12.04 -19.01
CA ARG A 483 26.40 -11.82 -19.15
C ARG A 483 27.02 -12.51 -20.37
N SER A 484 26.40 -13.58 -20.87
CA SER A 484 26.90 -14.34 -22.03
C SER A 484 26.42 -13.81 -23.39
N THR A 485 25.46 -12.88 -23.43
CA THR A 485 24.74 -12.53 -24.67
C THR A 485 24.78 -11.03 -24.99
N ASN A 486 25.31 -10.68 -26.17
CA ASN A 486 25.37 -9.31 -26.69
C ASN A 486 24.22 -8.98 -27.69
N VAL A 487 23.15 -9.77 -27.71
CA VAL A 487 22.00 -9.57 -28.60
C VAL A 487 20.90 -8.80 -27.87
N GLU A 488 20.61 -7.58 -28.33
CA GLU A 488 19.68 -6.63 -27.67
C GLU A 488 18.33 -7.25 -27.28
N VAL A 489 17.76 -8.09 -28.15
CA VAL A 489 16.45 -8.73 -27.96
C VAL A 489 16.48 -9.80 -26.86
N ILE A 490 17.61 -10.49 -26.71
CA ILE A 490 17.80 -11.50 -25.66
C ILE A 490 18.12 -10.80 -24.34
N GLN A 491 18.96 -9.75 -24.36
CA GLN A 491 19.20 -8.87 -23.21
C GLN A 491 17.91 -8.22 -22.71
N HIS A 492 17.04 -7.72 -23.60
CA HIS A 492 15.74 -7.15 -23.27
C HIS A 492 14.85 -8.15 -22.51
N GLY A 493 14.75 -9.39 -23.01
CA GLY A 493 14.01 -10.46 -22.33
C GLY A 493 14.64 -10.88 -21.00
N ALA A 494 15.97 -10.91 -20.93
CA ALA A 494 16.72 -11.24 -19.72
C ALA A 494 16.58 -10.17 -18.62
N CYS A 495 16.69 -8.87 -18.95
CA CYS A 495 16.53 -7.77 -17.99
C CYS A 495 15.12 -7.72 -17.40
N LEU A 496 14.07 -7.89 -18.23
CA LEU A 496 12.69 -7.95 -17.73
C LEU A 496 12.46 -9.22 -16.88
N GLY A 497 12.94 -10.37 -17.34
CA GLY A 497 12.80 -11.63 -16.61
C GLY A 497 13.53 -11.63 -15.27
N LEU A 498 14.74 -11.05 -15.22
CA LEU A 498 15.54 -10.92 -14.01
C LEU A 498 14.94 -9.89 -13.03
N GLY A 499 14.38 -8.78 -13.53
CA GLY A 499 13.65 -7.81 -12.71
C GLY A 499 12.40 -8.40 -12.05
N LEU A 500 11.64 -9.26 -12.75
CA LEU A 500 10.49 -9.98 -12.18
C LEU A 500 10.90 -11.07 -11.18
N ALA A 501 11.95 -11.84 -11.50
CA ALA A 501 12.51 -12.88 -10.63
C ALA A 501 13.20 -12.31 -9.36
N ALA A 502 13.48 -11.00 -9.35
CA ALA A 502 14.11 -10.28 -8.25
C ALA A 502 13.24 -9.12 -7.72
N LEU A 503 11.92 -9.15 -7.94
CA LEU A 503 11.01 -8.06 -7.57
C LEU A 503 11.19 -7.65 -6.10
N GLY A 504 11.53 -6.38 -5.88
CA GLY A 504 11.70 -5.80 -4.55
C GLY A 504 12.82 -6.41 -3.69
N THR A 505 13.67 -7.32 -4.19
CA THR A 505 14.70 -7.95 -3.34
C THR A 505 15.91 -7.05 -3.08
N ALA A 506 15.96 -5.84 -3.66
CA ALA A 506 17.01 -4.83 -3.44
C ALA A 506 18.45 -5.36 -3.58
N ASP A 507 18.66 -6.24 -4.57
CA ASP A 507 19.90 -6.99 -4.76
C ASP A 507 20.90 -6.16 -5.59
N GLU A 508 21.87 -5.57 -4.90
CA GLU A 508 22.93 -4.71 -5.47
C GLU A 508 23.68 -5.40 -6.63
N ASP A 509 23.93 -6.70 -6.47
CA ASP A 509 24.72 -7.53 -7.39
C ASP A 509 24.00 -7.73 -8.74
N ILE A 510 22.66 -7.70 -8.70
CA ILE A 510 21.79 -7.75 -9.89
C ILE A 510 21.62 -6.34 -10.49
N TYR A 511 21.53 -5.30 -9.65
CA TYR A 511 21.40 -3.91 -10.09
C TYR A 511 22.58 -3.51 -11.00
N ASP A 512 23.81 -3.80 -10.58
CA ASP A 512 25.01 -3.43 -11.33
C ASP A 512 25.14 -4.19 -12.68
N ASP A 513 24.69 -5.44 -12.77
CA ASP A 513 24.65 -6.15 -14.06
C ASP A 513 23.64 -5.55 -15.04
N ILE A 514 22.46 -5.16 -14.57
CA ILE A 514 21.45 -4.51 -15.41
C ILE A 514 21.91 -3.09 -15.81
N LYS A 515 22.58 -2.38 -14.90
CA LYS A 515 23.21 -1.07 -15.13
C LYS A 515 24.33 -1.13 -16.18
N ASN A 516 25.14 -2.19 -16.22
CA ASN A 516 26.12 -2.40 -17.29
C ASN A 516 25.47 -2.55 -18.68
N VAL A 517 24.30 -3.19 -18.76
CA VAL A 517 23.51 -3.29 -20.01
C VAL A 517 22.86 -1.94 -20.37
N LEU A 518 22.40 -1.17 -19.38
CA LEU A 518 21.91 0.19 -19.58
C LEU A 518 22.99 1.12 -20.19
N TYR A 519 24.22 1.08 -19.67
CA TYR A 519 25.37 1.83 -20.20
C TYR A 519 25.90 1.32 -21.55
N THR A 520 25.33 0.24 -22.11
CA THR A 520 25.58 -0.15 -23.51
C THR A 520 24.80 0.73 -24.51
N ASP A 521 23.91 1.61 -24.02
CA ASP A 521 23.09 2.58 -24.77
C ASP A 521 22.27 2.00 -25.93
N SER A 522 21.98 0.69 -25.88
CA SER A 522 21.05 0.04 -26.81
C SER A 522 19.62 0.47 -26.50
N ALA A 523 18.97 1.14 -27.45
CA ALA A 523 17.60 1.64 -27.30
C ALA A 523 16.55 0.55 -27.02
N VAL A 524 16.83 -0.74 -27.27
CA VAL A 524 15.91 -1.86 -26.96
C VAL A 524 16.26 -2.52 -25.63
N ALA A 525 17.54 -2.76 -25.34
CA ALA A 525 17.95 -3.35 -24.06
C ALA A 525 17.77 -2.36 -22.90
N GLY A 526 18.08 -1.07 -23.10
CA GLY A 526 17.97 -0.03 -22.09
C GLY A 526 16.54 0.27 -21.59
N GLU A 527 15.52 0.12 -22.45
CA GLU A 527 14.10 0.23 -22.05
C GLU A 527 13.73 -0.87 -21.04
N ALA A 528 14.19 -2.10 -21.28
CA ALA A 528 14.04 -3.23 -20.35
C ALA A 528 14.94 -3.12 -19.12
N ALA A 529 16.15 -2.56 -19.25
CA ALA A 529 17.09 -2.38 -18.15
C ALA A 529 16.54 -1.37 -17.13
N GLY A 530 16.05 -0.21 -17.57
CA GLY A 530 15.43 0.80 -16.69
C GLY A 530 14.21 0.27 -15.93
N ILE A 531 13.35 -0.50 -16.62
CA ILE A 531 12.20 -1.18 -15.97
C ILE A 531 12.69 -2.25 -14.98
N GLY A 532 13.66 -3.09 -15.37
CA GLY A 532 14.22 -4.14 -14.51
C GLY A 532 14.88 -3.62 -13.24
N MET A 533 15.62 -2.50 -13.33
CA MET A 533 16.19 -1.79 -12.17
C MET A 533 15.11 -1.24 -11.24
N GLY A 534 14.01 -0.71 -11.81
CA GLY A 534 12.86 -0.26 -11.02
C GLY A 534 12.13 -1.40 -10.29
N LEU A 535 11.87 -2.52 -10.99
CA LEU A 535 11.25 -3.73 -10.44
C LEU A 535 12.09 -4.33 -9.29
N LEU A 536 13.41 -4.38 -9.45
CA LEU A 536 14.36 -4.84 -8.43
C LEU A 536 14.34 -3.97 -7.16
N MET A 537 14.10 -2.67 -7.30
CA MET A 537 14.23 -1.65 -6.24
C MET A 537 12.87 -1.08 -5.77
N VAL A 538 11.76 -1.77 -6.05
CA VAL A 538 10.39 -1.36 -5.66
C VAL A 538 10.30 -0.98 -4.19
N GLY A 539 9.77 0.21 -3.91
CA GLY A 539 9.50 0.69 -2.55
C GLY A 539 10.74 0.99 -1.69
N THR A 540 11.95 0.90 -2.23
CA THR A 540 13.19 1.16 -1.46
C THR A 540 13.46 2.64 -1.21
N ALA A 541 13.03 3.53 -2.13
CA ALA A 541 13.43 4.94 -2.19
C ALA A 541 14.96 5.18 -2.07
N SER A 542 15.78 4.28 -2.64
CA SER A 542 17.23 4.40 -2.64
C SER A 542 17.72 5.62 -3.45
N GLU A 543 18.85 6.22 -3.05
CA GLU A 543 19.55 7.28 -3.78
C GLU A 543 19.87 6.91 -5.25
N LYS A 544 19.90 5.60 -5.56
CA LYS A 544 19.96 5.04 -6.91
C LYS A 544 18.89 5.56 -7.87
N ALA A 545 17.72 6.00 -7.38
CA ALA A 545 16.71 6.67 -8.21
C ALA A 545 17.24 7.98 -8.82
N SER A 546 18.08 8.72 -8.09
CA SER A 546 18.74 9.94 -8.57
C SER A 546 19.82 9.65 -9.61
N GLU A 547 20.51 8.51 -9.52
CA GLU A 547 21.47 8.06 -10.55
C GLU A 547 20.74 7.68 -11.85
N MET A 548 19.60 6.98 -11.75
CA MET A 548 18.75 6.66 -12.90
C MET A 548 18.20 7.94 -13.56
N LEU A 549 17.85 8.96 -12.76
CA LEU A 549 17.38 10.26 -13.25
C LEU A 549 18.52 11.04 -13.94
N ALA A 550 19.72 11.06 -13.37
CA ALA A 550 20.89 11.69 -13.97
C ALA A 550 21.21 11.11 -15.37
N TYR A 551 21.26 9.78 -15.48
CA TYR A 551 21.51 9.12 -16.78
C TYR A 551 20.36 9.34 -17.78
N ALA A 552 19.11 9.47 -17.32
CA ALA A 552 17.98 9.79 -18.20
C ALA A 552 18.12 11.16 -18.89
N HIS A 553 18.82 12.13 -18.29
CA HIS A 553 19.16 13.41 -18.95
C HIS A 553 20.38 13.33 -19.90
N GLU A 554 21.24 12.31 -19.76
CA GLU A 554 22.40 12.11 -20.63
C GLU A 554 22.03 11.39 -21.94
N THR A 555 21.13 10.41 -21.88
CA THR A 555 20.70 9.63 -23.05
C THR A 555 19.81 10.43 -24.01
N GLN A 556 19.95 10.20 -25.32
CA GLN A 556 19.06 10.76 -26.35
C GLN A 556 17.97 9.77 -26.81
N HIS A 557 17.93 8.57 -26.24
CA HIS A 557 17.03 7.50 -26.66
C HIS A 557 15.74 7.51 -25.83
N GLU A 558 14.65 8.03 -26.42
CA GLU A 558 13.29 8.11 -25.81
C GLU A 558 12.85 6.83 -25.08
N LYS A 559 13.22 5.67 -25.60
CA LYS A 559 12.93 4.36 -25.03
C LYS A 559 13.65 4.11 -23.70
N ILE A 560 14.91 4.50 -23.61
CA ILE A 560 15.71 4.40 -22.39
C ILE A 560 15.16 5.40 -21.36
N ILE A 561 14.92 6.64 -21.77
CA ILE A 561 14.28 7.67 -20.93
C ILE A 561 12.91 7.18 -20.40
N ARG A 562 12.09 6.52 -21.23
CA ARG A 562 10.79 5.95 -20.82
C ARG A 562 10.94 4.79 -19.84
N GLY A 563 11.88 3.88 -20.10
CA GLY A 563 12.18 2.75 -19.21
C GLY A 563 12.67 3.21 -17.84
N LEU A 564 13.55 4.22 -17.81
CA LEU A 564 14.03 4.86 -16.58
C LEU A 564 12.92 5.64 -15.88
N ALA A 565 12.12 6.43 -16.59
CA ALA A 565 11.01 7.21 -16.03
C ALA A 565 9.97 6.32 -15.32
N LEU A 566 9.67 5.14 -15.87
CA LEU A 566 8.83 4.14 -15.21
C LEU A 566 9.58 3.39 -14.09
N GLY A 567 10.87 3.08 -14.28
CA GLY A 567 11.70 2.43 -13.27
C GLY A 567 11.82 3.26 -11.98
N ILE A 568 12.09 4.56 -12.12
CA ILE A 568 12.14 5.54 -11.03
C ILE A 568 10.77 5.61 -10.32
N ALA A 569 9.66 5.64 -11.07
CA ALA A 569 8.31 5.62 -10.50
C ALA A 569 8.02 4.36 -9.66
N LEU A 570 8.61 3.21 -9.99
CA LEU A 570 8.49 1.98 -9.21
C LEU A 570 9.29 2.04 -7.88
N THR A 571 10.44 2.74 -7.83
CA THR A 571 11.26 2.83 -6.61
C THR A 571 10.57 3.56 -5.45
N VAL A 572 9.63 4.46 -5.73
CA VAL A 572 8.88 5.27 -4.74
C VAL A 572 7.57 4.63 -4.24
N TYR A 573 7.27 3.40 -4.67
CA TYR A 573 6.03 2.68 -4.37
C TYR A 573 5.66 2.66 -2.87
N GLY A 574 4.60 3.38 -2.50
CA GLY A 574 4.08 3.47 -1.13
C GLY A 574 4.91 4.31 -0.15
N ARG A 575 5.79 5.18 -0.63
CA ARG A 575 6.67 5.99 0.25
C ARG A 575 6.07 7.35 0.65
N GLU A 576 4.93 7.72 0.06
CA GLU A 576 4.17 8.95 0.36
C GLU A 576 5.08 10.21 0.33
N GLU A 577 5.11 10.99 1.42
CA GLU A 577 5.79 12.31 1.50
C GLU A 577 7.31 12.25 1.26
N GLU A 578 7.97 11.10 1.49
CA GLU A 578 9.40 10.93 1.17
C GLU A 578 9.70 11.11 -0.33
N ALA A 579 8.74 10.78 -1.19
CA ALA A 579 8.89 10.83 -2.65
C ALA A 579 8.65 12.23 -3.24
N ASP A 580 8.09 13.18 -2.48
CA ASP A 580 7.69 14.50 -2.99
C ASP A 580 8.86 15.26 -3.64
N THR A 581 10.07 15.15 -3.09
CA THR A 581 11.27 15.84 -3.60
C THR A 581 11.64 15.39 -5.01
N LEU A 582 11.62 14.08 -5.27
CA LEU A 582 11.87 13.46 -6.56
C LEU A 582 10.70 13.74 -7.54
N ILE A 583 9.46 13.67 -7.07
CA ILE A 583 8.27 13.99 -7.88
C ILE A 583 8.31 15.46 -8.31
N GLU A 584 8.70 16.39 -7.43
CA GLU A 584 8.85 17.82 -7.77
C GLU A 584 9.98 18.09 -8.77
N GLN A 585 11.01 17.25 -8.82
CA GLN A 585 12.04 17.31 -9.87
C GLN A 585 11.45 16.83 -11.20
N MET A 586 11.01 15.56 -11.26
CA MET A 586 10.48 14.93 -12.48
C MET A 586 9.31 15.69 -13.11
N THR A 587 8.47 16.35 -12.31
CA THR A 587 7.30 17.09 -12.82
C THR A 587 7.60 18.54 -13.24
N ARG A 588 8.79 19.07 -12.94
CA ARG A 588 9.26 20.39 -13.43
C ARG A 588 10.19 20.29 -14.64
N ASP A 589 10.60 19.09 -15.01
CA ASP A 589 11.48 18.84 -16.15
C ASP A 589 10.90 19.30 -17.49
N GLN A 590 11.80 19.69 -18.40
CA GLN A 590 11.43 20.10 -19.76
C GLN A 590 10.94 18.91 -20.59
N ASP A 591 11.50 17.72 -20.37
CA ASP A 591 11.20 16.50 -21.13
C ASP A 591 9.84 15.91 -20.75
N PRO A 592 8.88 15.78 -21.70
CA PRO A 592 7.57 15.23 -21.41
C PRO A 592 7.58 13.79 -20.91
N ILE A 593 8.63 13.02 -21.23
CA ILE A 593 8.78 11.61 -20.79
C ILE A 593 9.12 11.54 -19.30
N LEU A 594 9.92 12.48 -18.78
CA LEU A 594 10.22 12.57 -17.34
C LEU A 594 8.99 13.06 -16.57
N ARG A 595 8.26 14.05 -17.07
CA ARG A 595 6.98 14.47 -16.46
C ARG A 595 5.93 13.36 -16.47
N TYR A 596 5.88 12.55 -17.53
CA TYR A 596 5.07 11.34 -17.62
C TYR A 596 5.46 10.30 -16.54
N GLY A 597 6.76 10.10 -16.29
CA GLY A 597 7.26 9.31 -15.16
C GLY A 597 6.85 9.90 -13.81
N GLY A 598 6.97 11.22 -13.63
CA GLY A 598 6.56 11.94 -12.43
C GLY A 598 5.07 11.77 -12.08
N MET A 599 4.19 11.66 -13.09
CA MET A 599 2.77 11.33 -12.87
C MET A 599 2.58 9.90 -12.34
N TYR A 600 3.34 8.91 -12.82
CA TYR A 600 3.34 7.55 -12.26
C TYR A 600 3.99 7.48 -10.88
N ALA A 601 5.07 8.23 -10.64
CA ALA A 601 5.73 8.31 -9.34
C ALA A 601 4.76 8.84 -8.26
N LEU A 602 4.03 9.92 -8.57
CA LEU A 602 2.98 10.46 -7.72
C LEU A 602 1.83 9.45 -7.48
N ALA A 603 1.44 8.69 -8.52
CA ALA A 603 0.39 7.67 -8.42
C ALA A 603 0.80 6.48 -7.52
N LEU A 604 2.05 6.03 -7.63
CA LEU A 604 2.59 4.87 -6.92
C LEU A 604 3.04 5.21 -5.49
N ALA A 605 3.49 6.43 -5.23
CA ALA A 605 3.81 6.93 -3.90
C ALA A 605 2.55 7.07 -3.01
N TYR A 606 1.44 7.57 -3.57
CA TYR A 606 0.18 7.83 -2.86
C TYR A 606 -0.93 6.80 -3.15
N ARG A 607 -0.58 5.58 -3.58
CA ARG A 607 -1.55 4.53 -3.95
C ARG A 607 -2.56 4.29 -2.82
N GLY A 608 -3.86 4.26 -3.15
CA GLY A 608 -4.94 4.00 -2.19
C GLY A 608 -5.11 5.01 -1.04
N THR A 609 -4.32 6.09 -0.98
CA THR A 609 -4.39 7.09 0.11
C THR A 609 -5.50 8.12 -0.04
N ALA A 610 -6.14 8.21 -1.21
CA ALA A 610 -7.12 9.25 -1.58
C ALA A 610 -6.65 10.70 -1.31
N ASN A 611 -5.33 10.95 -1.21
CA ASN A 611 -4.81 12.23 -0.71
C ASN A 611 -5.14 13.41 -1.64
N ASN A 612 -5.90 14.37 -1.11
CA ASN A 612 -6.30 15.60 -1.78
C ASN A 612 -5.14 16.40 -2.40
N LYS A 613 -3.92 16.35 -1.84
CA LYS A 613 -2.71 16.98 -2.43
C LYS A 613 -2.40 16.35 -3.79
N ALA A 614 -2.26 15.02 -3.82
CA ALA A 614 -1.95 14.26 -5.02
C ALA A 614 -3.06 14.37 -6.07
N ILE A 615 -4.33 14.23 -5.66
CA ILE A 615 -5.49 14.40 -6.55
C ILE A 615 -5.50 15.79 -7.20
N ARG A 616 -5.29 16.86 -6.42
CA ARG A 616 -5.24 18.24 -6.93
C ARG A 616 -4.08 18.47 -7.90
N GLN A 617 -2.92 17.88 -7.64
CA GLN A 617 -1.74 17.97 -8.51
C GLN A 617 -1.98 17.21 -9.84
N LEU A 618 -2.48 15.98 -9.79
CA LEU A 618 -2.86 15.20 -10.97
C LEU A 618 -3.92 15.92 -11.83
N LEU A 619 -4.98 16.44 -11.20
CA LEU A 619 -6.00 17.23 -11.90
C LEU A 619 -5.46 18.53 -12.51
N HIS A 620 -4.43 19.13 -11.91
CA HIS A 620 -3.75 20.29 -12.50
C HIS A 620 -3.03 19.90 -13.79
N PHE A 621 -2.11 18.92 -13.73
CA PHE A 621 -1.34 18.47 -14.90
C PHE A 621 -2.21 17.89 -16.03
N ALA A 622 -3.34 17.24 -15.69
CA ALA A 622 -4.34 16.77 -16.65
C ALA A 622 -4.94 17.88 -17.55
N VAL A 623 -4.85 19.15 -17.12
CA VAL A 623 -5.36 20.32 -17.86
C VAL A 623 -4.24 21.25 -18.32
N SER A 624 -3.19 21.46 -17.50
CA SER A 624 -2.17 22.50 -17.73
C SER A 624 -0.97 22.07 -18.57
N ASP A 625 -0.60 20.78 -18.61
CA ASP A 625 0.51 20.34 -19.46
C ASP A 625 0.17 20.51 -20.95
N VAL A 626 1.19 20.62 -21.80
CA VAL A 626 1.07 20.67 -23.26
C VAL A 626 1.05 19.27 -23.86
N SER A 627 1.70 18.29 -23.22
CA SER A 627 1.81 16.91 -23.69
C SER A 627 0.56 16.08 -23.37
N ASP A 628 -0.07 15.54 -24.41
CA ASP A 628 -1.23 14.67 -24.29
C ASP A 628 -0.90 13.31 -23.63
N ASP A 629 0.36 12.88 -23.62
CA ASP A 629 0.80 11.71 -22.86
C ASP A 629 0.88 11.99 -21.36
N VAL A 630 1.37 13.17 -20.95
CA VAL A 630 1.36 13.57 -19.54
C VAL A 630 -0.08 13.73 -19.05
N ARG A 631 -0.96 14.36 -19.85
CA ARG A 631 -2.40 14.47 -19.53
C ARG A 631 -3.09 13.11 -19.40
N ARG A 632 -2.83 12.18 -20.33
CA ARG A 632 -3.36 10.81 -20.31
C ARG A 632 -2.98 10.09 -19.02
N THR A 633 -1.70 10.14 -18.66
CA THR A 633 -1.18 9.51 -17.44
C THR A 633 -1.69 10.19 -16.18
N ALA A 634 -1.77 11.53 -16.15
CA ALA A 634 -2.27 12.28 -15.00
C ALA A 634 -3.72 11.89 -14.62
N VAL A 635 -4.58 11.63 -15.60
CA VAL A 635 -5.94 11.13 -15.33
C VAL A 635 -5.94 9.64 -14.95
N LEU A 636 -5.15 8.81 -15.64
CA LEU A 636 -5.02 7.38 -15.33
C LEU A 636 -4.52 7.14 -13.89
N ALA A 637 -3.55 7.96 -13.46
CA ALA A 637 -2.96 7.97 -12.12
C ALA A 637 -3.96 8.16 -10.98
N LEU A 638 -5.06 8.90 -11.20
CA LEU A 638 -6.13 9.06 -10.22
C LEU A 638 -6.73 7.69 -9.82
N GLY A 639 -6.78 6.73 -10.74
CA GLY A 639 -7.28 5.38 -10.47
C GLY A 639 -6.42 4.63 -9.45
N PHE A 640 -5.11 4.84 -9.44
CA PHE A 640 -4.20 4.25 -8.45
C PHE A 640 -4.25 4.98 -7.09
N VAL A 641 -4.51 6.29 -7.07
CA VAL A 641 -4.66 7.05 -5.81
C VAL A 641 -6.01 6.75 -5.13
N MET A 642 -7.06 6.45 -5.90
CA MET A 642 -8.46 6.35 -5.43
C MET A 642 -9.08 4.94 -5.46
N TYR A 643 -8.33 3.85 -5.67
CA TYR A 643 -8.93 2.49 -5.67
C TYR A 643 -9.55 2.08 -4.33
N SER A 644 -9.19 2.76 -3.24
CA SER A 644 -9.77 2.60 -1.90
C SER A 644 -11.17 3.20 -1.76
N GLU A 645 -11.53 4.19 -2.60
CA GLU A 645 -12.82 4.87 -2.58
C GLU A 645 -13.52 4.81 -3.97
N PRO A 646 -13.86 3.60 -4.46
CA PRO A 646 -14.35 3.39 -5.82
C PRO A 646 -15.68 4.10 -6.14
N GLU A 647 -16.47 4.46 -5.13
CA GLU A 647 -17.73 5.20 -5.30
C GLU A 647 -17.52 6.67 -5.67
N GLN A 648 -16.42 7.30 -5.25
CA GLN A 648 -16.16 8.71 -5.51
C GLN A 648 -15.60 8.96 -6.92
N MET A 649 -14.85 7.99 -7.45
CA MET A 649 -14.07 8.14 -8.67
C MET A 649 -14.91 8.44 -9.94
N PRO A 650 -16.06 7.78 -10.20
CA PRO A 650 -16.94 8.14 -11.32
C PRO A 650 -17.39 9.60 -11.30
N ARG A 651 -17.60 10.19 -10.11
CA ARG A 651 -18.10 11.58 -9.96
C ARG A 651 -17.05 12.60 -10.36
N ILE A 652 -15.80 12.40 -9.91
CA ILE A 652 -14.65 13.23 -10.27
C ILE A 652 -14.38 13.13 -11.78
N VAL A 653 -14.42 11.92 -12.34
CA VAL A 653 -14.11 11.66 -13.75
C VAL A 653 -15.25 12.05 -14.71
N SER A 654 -16.49 12.22 -14.24
CA SER A 654 -17.68 12.54 -15.05
C SER A 654 -17.56 13.82 -15.90
N LEU A 655 -16.68 14.76 -15.51
CA LEU A 655 -16.36 15.95 -16.32
C LEU A 655 -15.22 15.68 -17.32
N LEU A 656 -14.20 14.90 -16.92
CA LEU A 656 -13.03 14.57 -17.73
C LEU A 656 -13.37 13.64 -18.90
N SER A 657 -14.29 12.68 -18.69
CA SER A 657 -14.80 11.80 -19.75
C SER A 657 -15.56 12.54 -20.86
N LYS A 658 -16.03 13.77 -20.59
CA LYS A 658 -16.74 14.64 -21.54
C LYS A 658 -15.81 15.69 -22.19
N SER A 659 -14.51 15.62 -21.93
CA SER A 659 -13.51 16.54 -22.49
C SER A 659 -13.34 16.36 -24.01
N TYR A 660 -13.01 17.45 -24.70
CA TYR A 660 -12.73 17.43 -26.14
C TYR A 660 -11.51 16.54 -26.49
N ASN A 661 -10.53 16.48 -25.59
CA ASN A 661 -9.26 15.76 -25.81
C ASN A 661 -9.43 14.23 -25.66
N PRO A 662 -9.20 13.43 -26.72
CA PRO A 662 -9.35 11.97 -26.64
C PRO A 662 -8.38 11.30 -25.66
N HIS A 663 -7.19 11.87 -25.43
CA HIS A 663 -6.22 11.32 -24.48
C HIS A 663 -6.70 11.42 -23.03
N VAL A 664 -7.41 12.51 -22.70
CA VAL A 664 -8.07 12.71 -21.40
C VAL A 664 -9.27 11.78 -21.27
N ARG A 665 -10.07 11.56 -22.33
CA ARG A 665 -11.18 10.58 -22.32
C ARG A 665 -10.71 9.13 -22.16
N TYR A 666 -9.58 8.76 -22.78
CA TYR A 666 -8.95 7.46 -22.58
C TYR A 666 -8.44 7.29 -21.15
N GLY A 667 -7.72 8.28 -20.61
CA GLY A 667 -7.26 8.28 -19.23
C GLY A 667 -8.43 8.15 -18.25
N ALA A 668 -9.51 8.87 -18.49
CA ALA A 668 -10.76 8.79 -17.73
C ALA A 668 -11.37 7.38 -17.72
N ALA A 669 -11.48 6.72 -18.89
CA ALA A 669 -11.97 5.36 -18.98
C ALA A 669 -11.09 4.38 -18.19
N MET A 670 -9.77 4.41 -18.41
CA MET A 670 -8.83 3.52 -17.73
C MET A 670 -8.79 3.76 -16.22
N ALA A 671 -8.88 5.01 -15.75
CA ALA A 671 -8.87 5.33 -14.33
C ALA A 671 -10.07 4.73 -13.58
N VAL A 672 -11.27 4.79 -14.17
CA VAL A 672 -12.49 4.14 -13.66
C VAL A 672 -12.37 2.62 -13.74
N GLY A 673 -11.77 2.08 -14.81
CA GLY A 673 -11.49 0.64 -14.95
C GLY A 673 -10.56 0.10 -13.86
N ILE A 674 -9.54 0.88 -13.47
CA ILE A 674 -8.59 0.56 -12.39
C ILE A 674 -9.26 0.68 -11.01
N SER A 675 -9.93 1.82 -10.72
CA SER A 675 -10.50 2.04 -9.39
C SER A 675 -11.69 1.15 -9.08
N CYS A 676 -12.55 0.87 -10.07
CA CYS A 676 -13.80 0.15 -9.87
C CYS A 676 -13.73 -1.33 -10.29
N ALA A 677 -12.53 -1.89 -10.46
CA ALA A 677 -12.31 -3.28 -10.88
C ALA A 677 -13.05 -4.28 -9.96
N GLY A 678 -13.81 -5.21 -10.54
CA GLY A 678 -14.59 -6.22 -9.81
C GLY A 678 -15.77 -5.69 -8.96
N THR A 679 -15.97 -4.37 -8.85
CA THR A 679 -17.03 -3.78 -7.98
C THR A 679 -18.43 -3.80 -8.59
N GLY A 680 -18.54 -3.89 -9.93
CA GLY A 680 -19.83 -3.87 -10.63
C GLY A 680 -20.62 -2.55 -10.57
N LEU A 681 -20.01 -1.46 -10.10
CA LEU A 681 -20.70 -0.18 -9.84
C LEU A 681 -21.48 0.31 -11.07
N SER A 682 -22.79 0.52 -10.89
CA SER A 682 -23.71 0.95 -11.94
C SER A 682 -23.42 2.37 -12.46
N GLU A 683 -22.88 3.24 -11.60
CA GLU A 683 -22.40 4.58 -11.95
C GLU A 683 -21.12 4.53 -12.82
N ALA A 684 -20.24 3.55 -12.61
CA ALA A 684 -19.06 3.33 -13.45
C ALA A 684 -19.45 2.78 -14.84
N ILE A 685 -20.36 1.79 -14.89
CA ILE A 685 -20.83 1.19 -16.15
C ILE A 685 -21.55 2.23 -17.03
N SER A 686 -22.45 3.04 -16.47
CA SER A 686 -23.16 4.08 -17.24
C SER A 686 -22.27 5.24 -17.70
N LEU A 687 -21.11 5.44 -17.05
CA LEU A 687 -20.08 6.38 -17.49
C LEU A 687 -19.20 5.83 -18.63
N LEU A 688 -18.92 4.52 -18.64
CA LEU A 688 -18.11 3.84 -19.65
C LEU A 688 -18.90 3.49 -20.92
N GLU A 689 -20.19 3.15 -20.81
CA GLU A 689 -21.06 2.79 -21.92
C GLU A 689 -20.99 3.77 -23.12
N PRO A 690 -21.17 5.10 -22.96
CA PRO A 690 -21.05 6.04 -24.09
C PRO A 690 -19.63 6.09 -24.68
N LEU A 691 -18.58 5.86 -23.89
CA LEU A 691 -17.19 5.86 -24.37
C LEU A 691 -16.86 4.65 -25.26
N THR A 692 -17.61 3.56 -25.15
CA THR A 692 -17.53 2.43 -26.11
C THR A 692 -17.96 2.85 -27.53
N SER A 693 -18.74 3.92 -27.65
CA SER A 693 -19.23 4.49 -28.91
C SER A 693 -18.47 5.74 -29.38
N ASP A 694 -17.35 6.09 -28.73
CA ASP A 694 -16.55 7.28 -29.07
C ASP A 694 -16.06 7.25 -30.52
N VAL A 695 -15.94 8.44 -31.14
CA VAL A 695 -15.42 8.59 -32.50
C VAL A 695 -13.97 8.08 -32.62
N VAL A 696 -13.17 8.14 -31.54
CA VAL A 696 -11.74 7.82 -31.56
C VAL A 696 -11.45 6.39 -31.11
N ASP A 697 -10.79 5.64 -31.99
CA ASP A 697 -10.55 4.20 -31.89
C ASP A 697 -9.91 3.76 -30.57
N PHE A 698 -8.86 4.45 -30.11
CA PHE A 698 -8.19 4.10 -28.86
C PHE A 698 -9.04 4.42 -27.62
N VAL A 699 -9.94 5.41 -27.69
CA VAL A 699 -10.88 5.70 -26.59
C VAL A 699 -11.87 4.55 -26.45
N ARG A 700 -12.41 4.03 -27.57
CA ARG A 700 -13.24 2.81 -27.56
C ARG A 700 -12.47 1.62 -27.00
N GLN A 701 -11.20 1.42 -27.39
CA GLN A 701 -10.34 0.36 -26.84
C GLN A 701 -10.18 0.47 -25.31
N GLY A 702 -9.91 1.68 -24.80
CA GLY A 702 -9.81 1.93 -23.36
C GLY A 702 -11.12 1.68 -22.62
N ALA A 703 -12.25 2.10 -23.19
CA ALA A 703 -13.58 1.86 -22.62
C ALA A 703 -13.93 0.37 -22.58
N LEU A 704 -13.59 -0.41 -23.61
CA LEU A 704 -13.80 -1.87 -23.63
C LEU A 704 -12.95 -2.58 -22.56
N ILE A 705 -11.67 -2.21 -22.43
CA ILE A 705 -10.77 -2.77 -21.40
C ILE A 705 -11.28 -2.41 -20.00
N ALA A 706 -11.62 -1.13 -19.75
CA ALA A 706 -12.15 -0.66 -18.48
C ALA A 706 -13.47 -1.35 -18.10
N MET A 707 -14.40 -1.51 -19.04
CA MET A 707 -15.66 -2.20 -18.81
C MET A 707 -15.43 -3.69 -18.44
N ALA A 708 -14.49 -4.35 -19.13
CA ALA A 708 -14.08 -5.70 -18.78
C ALA A 708 -13.49 -5.78 -17.36
N MET A 709 -12.67 -4.81 -16.94
CA MET A 709 -12.12 -4.73 -15.58
C MET A 709 -13.20 -4.55 -14.50
N VAL A 710 -14.18 -3.65 -14.71
CA VAL A 710 -15.31 -3.44 -13.78
C VAL A 710 -16.20 -4.69 -13.66
N MET A 711 -16.30 -5.48 -14.73
CA MET A 711 -17.10 -6.71 -14.79
C MET A 711 -16.34 -8.01 -14.45
N VAL A 712 -15.08 -7.94 -13.99
CA VAL A 712 -14.30 -9.13 -13.59
C VAL A 712 -15.06 -9.97 -12.55
N GLN A 713 -15.14 -11.28 -12.80
CA GLN A 713 -15.84 -12.29 -11.98
C GLN A 713 -17.37 -12.09 -11.79
N ILE A 714 -17.99 -11.05 -12.36
CA ILE A 714 -19.43 -10.80 -12.25
C ILE A 714 -20.19 -11.75 -13.18
N SER A 715 -21.24 -12.39 -12.65
CA SER A 715 -22.08 -13.32 -13.41
C SER A 715 -23.23 -12.60 -14.13
N GLU A 716 -23.69 -13.18 -15.25
CA GLU A 716 -24.91 -12.72 -15.95
C GLU A 716 -26.17 -12.83 -15.08
N ALA A 717 -26.17 -13.71 -14.07
CA ALA A 717 -27.25 -13.83 -13.09
C ALA A 717 -27.25 -12.71 -12.03
N SER A 718 -26.10 -12.05 -11.82
CA SER A 718 -25.97 -10.88 -10.94
C SER A 718 -26.19 -9.56 -11.68
N ASP A 719 -25.80 -9.47 -12.97
CA ASP A 719 -26.10 -8.32 -13.82
C ASP A 719 -26.26 -8.75 -15.30
N SER A 720 -27.45 -8.54 -15.86
CA SER A 720 -27.75 -8.87 -17.25
C SER A 720 -26.98 -8.01 -18.27
N ARG A 721 -26.43 -6.86 -17.86
CA ARG A 721 -25.54 -6.04 -18.69
C ARG A 721 -24.26 -6.79 -19.08
N VAL A 722 -23.81 -7.76 -18.28
CA VAL A 722 -22.66 -8.62 -18.61
C VAL A 722 -22.96 -9.46 -19.87
N GLY A 723 -24.17 -10.03 -19.97
CA GLY A 723 -24.60 -10.77 -21.15
C GLY A 723 -24.66 -9.89 -22.41
N ALA A 724 -25.23 -8.69 -22.28
CA ALA A 724 -25.29 -7.71 -23.37
C ALA A 724 -23.89 -7.26 -23.83
N PHE A 725 -23.00 -6.96 -22.89
CA PHE A 725 -21.61 -6.57 -23.19
C PHE A 725 -20.83 -7.68 -23.88
N ARG A 726 -20.99 -8.94 -23.46
CA ARG A 726 -20.39 -10.12 -24.10
C ARG A 726 -20.98 -10.49 -25.46
N TYR A 727 -22.09 -9.87 -25.86
CA TYR A 727 -22.66 -9.97 -27.21
C TYR A 727 -22.29 -8.78 -28.11
N PHE A 728 -21.83 -7.66 -27.52
CA PHE A 728 -21.36 -6.48 -28.23
C PHE A 728 -19.91 -6.60 -28.73
N ILE A 729 -19.12 -7.50 -28.11
CA ILE A 729 -17.74 -7.86 -28.49
C ILE A 729 -17.74 -9.00 -29.52
#